data_AF-A0A934C4V9-F1
#
_entry.id   AF-A0A934C4V9-F1
#
_cell.length_a   1.000
_cell.length_b   1.000
_cell.length_c   1.000
_cell.angle_alpha   90.00
_cell.angle_beta   90.00
_cell.angle_gamma   90.00
#
_symmetry.space_group_name_H-M   'P 1'
#
loop_
_entity.id
_entity.type
_entity.pdbx_description
1 polymer ?
#
loop_
_entity_poly.entity_id
_entity_poly.type
_entity_poly.pdbx_seq_one_letter_code
_entity_poly.pdbx_strand_id
1 'polypeptide(L)'
;MRTHTRARLVVFLVLALLSTGAPLRAQTNILSGTYVAATLTGDVATNPGSSATFTAGTTFTGPNANFGANSNLIWQQTGTLSGKSIVFGNGAYVYLNATSASLTLDATTTATGDLRVLDSGVAGTVLTNQGALTHNHASSGELYAKTFTNSGTITATASNLQIGSTSASYSTLNSGTITANGSGVIVYLGGNVSNTGSLNATNSGQLVFRGDNSSANLGTVNLSSGGRALINSTNLTISGTLNPPASGIYELSGGKVSGGTIAGNALTTTSGGGTLNGVTLTGAFNLPANTDASIAGNTVFNGATVTFGNSAYLYLSSAAATLTFDPTTTATGDLRVLDSGVAGTVLTNQGTLTHNHGSSGELYAKTFTNSGTITATASNLQIGSTSASYSTFNSGTITANGSGVIVYLDGNVSNTGSLNATNSGQLVFRGDNSSANLGTVNLSSGGRALINSTNLTISGTLNPPASGIYELSGGKVSGGTIAGNALTTTSGGGTLNGVTLTGAFNLPANTDASIAGNTVFNGASVTFGSSAYLYLNNTAAALTFDPTTTGTGDLRVLDSGVAGTVLTNQGTLTHTHASSGELYAKTFTNSGTITATASNLQIGSTNASYSTLNSGTITANGSGVIVYLDGNVSNTGSLNATNSGQLVFRGDNSSANLGTVNLSSGGRARIHSSNLTISGTLNPPASGIYELSGGKVSGGTIAGNALTTTSSGGVLNGTTLTGAVNLPANTHASIAGNTVFNGATVTFGNSAYLYLNVAAGSLTFDGTTIASGDLRVLDSGVSGTVLTNQGTLTHNHASSGELYAKSFTNSGTITATASNLQIGTNSASYSTLNSGTITANGSGVIVYLDGNVSNTGTLAATNSGKLAFRGTNNQGISGTIQLSTGGSAEISGTIVNTALAAPTGGAFQLVGGTIQGGTIAPGALAFTNSGGYLDGATLNDNLNLPANSYVRFTGGASFTGATGSFASSSGVYWEQVGTLSNKAFTFATSAYFYLNGNNNALTLGPTSSITGDVS
;
A
#
# COMPACT_ATOMS: atom_id res chain seq x y z
N MET A 1 35.86 -72.50 98.41
CA MET A 1 37.15 -73.05 97.90
C MET A 1 36.86 -74.35 97.16
N ARG A 2 37.63 -74.89 96.20
CA ARG A 2 38.76 -74.50 95.29
C ARG A 2 39.00 -75.78 94.41
N THR A 3 39.59 -75.83 93.20
CA THR A 3 40.16 -74.88 92.22
C THR A 3 40.39 -75.58 90.86
N HIS A 4 40.47 -74.81 89.77
CA HIS A 4 41.22 -75.11 88.52
C HIS A 4 40.74 -76.32 87.65
N THR A 5 41.41 -76.75 86.56
CA THR A 5 41.92 -76.12 85.29
C THR A 5 42.77 -77.20 84.57
N ARG A 6 42.78 -77.29 83.20
CA ARG A 6 43.93 -77.63 82.29
C ARG A 6 43.59 -78.40 80.99
N ALA A 7 44.09 -77.86 79.86
CA ALA A 7 45.02 -78.42 78.86
C ALA A 7 44.82 -79.76 78.09
N ARG A 8 45.39 -79.76 76.86
CA ARG A 8 45.95 -80.87 76.04
C ARG A 8 45.04 -81.97 75.43
N LEU A 9 45.01 -81.98 74.09
CA LEU A 9 45.50 -83.05 73.19
C LEU A 9 44.86 -84.48 73.22
N VAL A 10 44.19 -84.82 72.10
CA VAL A 10 44.07 -86.18 71.45
C VAL A 10 43.04 -87.23 71.96
N VAL A 11 42.01 -87.45 71.11
CA VAL A 11 41.46 -88.72 70.55
C VAL A 11 40.87 -89.85 71.46
N PHE A 12 39.59 -90.18 71.18
CA PHE A 12 38.81 -91.45 71.38
C PHE A 12 38.08 -91.85 72.70
N LEU A 13 36.73 -91.75 72.65
CA LEU A 13 35.70 -92.82 72.77
C LEU A 13 35.00 -93.23 74.11
N VAL A 14 33.66 -93.39 74.01
CA VAL A 14 32.67 -94.24 74.78
C VAL A 14 31.65 -93.56 75.77
N LEU A 15 30.39 -93.38 75.28
CA LEU A 15 29.03 -93.60 75.89
C LEU A 15 28.61 -92.88 77.21
N ALA A 16 27.63 -91.94 77.29
CA ALA A 16 26.13 -91.95 77.16
C ALA A 16 25.37 -92.52 78.40
N LEU A 17 24.17 -92.13 78.85
CA LEU A 17 22.87 -91.61 78.29
C LEU A 17 22.15 -90.72 79.34
N LEU A 18 21.06 -89.95 79.12
CA LEU A 18 20.54 -89.14 78.00
C LEU A 18 19.33 -88.31 78.55
N SER A 19 19.26 -87.00 78.33
CA SER A 19 18.09 -86.18 78.70
C SER A 19 17.78 -85.10 77.66
N THR A 20 16.69 -85.28 76.91
CA THR A 20 16.14 -84.25 75.99
C THR A 20 14.62 -84.39 75.90
N GLY A 21 13.89 -83.46 76.55
CA GLY A 21 12.46 -83.27 76.28
C GLY A 21 12.31 -82.46 75.01
N ALA A 22 11.78 -83.07 73.94
CA ALA A 22 11.60 -82.38 72.67
C ALA A 22 10.48 -81.30 72.77
N PRO A 23 10.68 -80.09 72.25
CA PRO A 23 9.57 -79.18 72.02
C PRO A 23 8.65 -79.75 70.93
N LEU A 24 7.33 -79.61 71.10
CA LEU A 24 6.37 -79.93 70.05
C LEU A 24 6.72 -79.15 68.77
N ARG A 25 6.60 -79.81 67.61
CA ARG A 25 6.61 -79.11 66.32
C ARG A 25 5.54 -78.02 66.33
N ALA A 26 5.91 -76.80 65.94
CA ALA A 26 4.94 -75.74 65.70
C ALA A 26 3.91 -76.23 64.67
N GLN A 27 2.64 -76.26 65.07
CA GLN A 27 1.55 -76.62 64.17
C GLN A 27 1.27 -75.41 63.26
N THR A 28 1.54 -75.54 61.97
CA THR A 28 1.16 -74.54 60.97
C THR A 28 -0.13 -75.00 60.29
N ASN A 29 -1.20 -74.23 60.45
CA ASN A 29 -2.50 -74.51 59.84
C ASN A 29 -2.52 -73.93 58.42
N ILE A 30 -2.66 -74.79 57.41
CA ILE A 30 -2.86 -74.34 56.03
C ILE A 30 -4.32 -73.93 55.86
N LEU A 31 -4.55 -72.62 55.71
CA LEU A 31 -5.87 -72.02 55.60
C LEU A 31 -6.49 -72.34 54.23
N SER A 32 -7.72 -72.85 54.25
CA SER A 32 -8.56 -73.00 53.05
C SER A 32 -10.04 -72.99 53.43
N GLY A 33 -10.88 -72.32 52.61
CA GLY A 33 -12.32 -72.23 52.88
C GLY A 33 -12.69 -71.27 54.03
N THR A 34 -13.90 -71.41 54.57
CA THR A 34 -14.47 -70.46 55.54
C THR A 34 -14.33 -70.94 56.98
N TYR A 35 -13.80 -70.07 57.83
CA TYR A 35 -13.66 -70.25 59.27
C TYR A 35 -14.61 -69.29 60.00
N VAL A 36 -15.43 -69.84 60.90
CA VAL A 36 -16.49 -69.13 61.63
C VAL A 36 -16.23 -69.31 63.12
N ALA A 37 -16.00 -68.20 63.84
CA ALA A 37 -15.73 -68.19 65.29
C ALA A 37 -14.63 -69.17 65.76
N ALA A 38 -13.64 -69.45 64.91
CA ALA A 38 -12.63 -70.47 65.17
C ALA A 38 -11.35 -69.88 65.81
N THR A 39 -10.77 -70.58 66.78
CA THR A 39 -9.43 -70.28 67.32
C THR A 39 -8.45 -71.35 66.83
N LEU A 40 -7.69 -71.03 65.79
CA LEU A 40 -6.72 -71.96 65.19
C LEU A 40 -5.47 -72.06 66.08
N THR A 41 -5.10 -73.27 66.48
CA THR A 41 -3.96 -73.48 67.38
C THR A 41 -2.65 -73.53 66.59
N GLY A 42 -1.71 -72.64 66.90
CA GLY A 42 -0.43 -72.52 66.21
C GLY A 42 -0.43 -71.50 65.08
N ASP A 43 0.62 -71.55 64.26
CA ASP A 43 0.83 -70.62 63.14
C ASP A 43 -0.21 -70.85 62.03
N VAL A 44 -0.33 -69.88 61.12
CA VAL A 44 -1.19 -69.99 59.94
C VAL A 44 -0.41 -69.72 58.65
N ALA A 45 -0.81 -70.37 57.57
CA ALA A 45 -0.28 -70.09 56.23
C ALA A 45 -1.33 -70.36 55.16
N THR A 46 -1.17 -69.79 53.97
CA THR A 46 -1.95 -70.14 52.78
C THR A 46 -1.03 -70.73 51.71
N ASN A 47 -1.53 -71.69 50.94
CA ASN A 47 -0.83 -72.17 49.75
C ASN A 47 -0.90 -71.11 48.64
N PRO A 48 0.05 -71.09 47.69
CA PRO A 48 -0.05 -70.24 46.52
C PRO A 48 -1.39 -70.44 45.79
N GLY A 49 -2.05 -69.34 45.42
CA GLY A 49 -3.37 -69.36 44.76
C GLY A 49 -4.56 -69.77 45.63
N SER A 50 -4.39 -70.08 46.93
CA SER A 50 -5.50 -70.49 47.80
C SER A 50 -6.24 -69.31 48.42
N SER A 51 -7.50 -69.50 48.83
CA SER A 51 -8.25 -68.50 49.59
C SER A 51 -8.88 -69.10 50.84
N ALA A 52 -8.96 -68.26 51.88
CA ALA A 52 -9.64 -68.55 53.13
C ALA A 52 -10.48 -67.35 53.56
N THR A 53 -11.57 -67.57 54.29
CA THR A 53 -12.43 -66.51 54.84
C THR A 53 -12.44 -66.60 56.36
N PHE A 54 -12.17 -65.49 57.06
CA PHE A 54 -12.35 -65.37 58.50
C PHE A 54 -13.62 -64.56 58.79
N THR A 55 -14.54 -65.15 59.53
CA THR A 55 -15.74 -64.47 60.02
C THR A 55 -16.09 -64.86 61.46
N ALA A 56 -17.01 -64.11 62.06
CA ALA A 56 -17.55 -64.28 63.41
C ALA A 56 -16.50 -64.35 64.55
N GLY A 57 -15.38 -63.62 64.42
CA GLY A 57 -14.35 -63.51 65.46
C GLY A 57 -13.25 -64.57 65.37
N THR A 58 -13.04 -65.15 64.20
CA THR A 58 -11.97 -66.14 63.94
C THR A 58 -10.58 -65.55 64.16
N THR A 59 -9.70 -66.30 64.83
CA THR A 59 -8.32 -65.92 65.17
C THR A 59 -7.37 -67.12 65.20
N PHE A 60 -6.08 -66.90 65.48
CA PHE A 60 -5.07 -67.94 65.64
C PHE A 60 -4.06 -67.63 66.75
N THR A 61 -3.55 -68.66 67.42
CA THR A 61 -2.69 -68.49 68.62
C THR A 61 -1.20 -68.34 68.30
N GLY A 62 -0.71 -68.91 67.19
CA GLY A 62 0.71 -68.85 66.84
C GLY A 62 1.21 -67.44 66.49
N PRO A 63 2.52 -67.18 66.63
CA PRO A 63 3.10 -65.90 66.27
C PRO A 63 3.08 -65.60 64.76
N ASN A 64 3.12 -66.59 63.86
CA ASN A 64 3.36 -66.34 62.44
C ASN A 64 2.11 -66.52 61.55
N ALA A 65 1.99 -65.64 60.55
CA ALA A 65 1.08 -65.78 59.42
C ALA A 65 1.86 -65.63 58.10
N ASN A 66 1.94 -66.67 57.27
CA ASN A 66 2.69 -66.64 56.02
C ASN A 66 1.77 -66.87 54.80
N PHE A 67 1.51 -65.83 54.02
CA PHE A 67 0.60 -65.91 52.89
C PHE A 67 1.34 -66.23 51.58
N GLY A 68 1.04 -67.40 50.98
CA GLY A 68 1.64 -67.83 49.71
C GLY A 68 1.28 -66.90 48.53
N ALA A 69 2.06 -66.94 47.45
CA ALA A 69 1.87 -66.05 46.31
C ALA A 69 0.45 -66.15 45.70
N ASN A 70 -0.18 -65.01 45.40
CA ASN A 70 -1.56 -64.89 44.89
C ASN A 70 -2.62 -65.55 45.80
N SER A 71 -2.42 -65.56 47.12
CA SER A 71 -3.37 -66.13 48.08
C SER A 71 -4.13 -65.06 48.87
N ASN A 72 -5.39 -65.35 49.21
CA ASN A 72 -6.35 -64.32 49.61
C ASN A 72 -7.02 -64.67 50.94
N LEU A 73 -6.78 -63.87 51.99
CA LEU A 73 -7.52 -63.96 53.25
C LEU A 73 -8.68 -62.96 53.25
N ILE A 74 -9.90 -63.45 53.02
CA ILE A 74 -11.11 -62.64 53.07
C ILE A 74 -11.48 -62.39 54.54
N TRP A 75 -11.56 -61.13 54.92
CA TRP A 75 -11.84 -60.68 56.28
C TRP A 75 -13.27 -60.13 56.37
N GLN A 76 -14.17 -60.92 56.98
CA GLN A 76 -15.60 -60.62 57.12
C GLN A 76 -15.98 -60.49 58.60
N GLN A 77 -15.22 -59.69 59.34
CA GLN A 77 -15.37 -59.51 60.78
C GLN A 77 -14.73 -58.21 61.28
N THR A 78 -14.94 -57.89 62.55
CA THR A 78 -14.14 -56.96 63.34
C THR A 78 -13.16 -57.76 64.19
N GLY A 79 -11.88 -57.41 64.18
CA GLY A 79 -10.91 -58.10 65.04
C GLY A 79 -9.49 -57.54 64.98
N THR A 80 -8.65 -58.06 65.87
CA THR A 80 -7.26 -57.63 66.05
C THR A 80 -6.32 -58.81 65.85
N LEU A 81 -5.31 -58.65 65.01
CA LEU A 81 -4.12 -59.50 65.01
C LEU A 81 -3.13 -58.87 66.00
N SER A 82 -2.87 -59.60 67.08
CA SER A 82 -2.02 -59.16 68.18
C SER A 82 -0.74 -59.98 68.25
N GLY A 83 0.41 -59.30 68.36
CA GLY A 83 1.74 -59.91 68.43
C GLY A 83 2.10 -60.80 67.25
N LYS A 84 1.59 -60.52 66.05
CA LYS A 84 1.79 -61.39 64.87
C LYS A 84 2.98 -60.95 64.02
N SER A 85 3.66 -61.92 63.41
CA SER A 85 4.63 -61.73 62.34
C SER A 85 3.98 -62.18 61.03
N ILE A 86 3.66 -61.23 60.16
CA ILE A 86 2.91 -61.46 58.91
C ILE A 86 3.86 -61.34 57.72
N VAL A 87 3.84 -62.31 56.82
CA VAL A 87 4.61 -62.30 55.58
C VAL A 87 3.66 -62.44 54.39
N PHE A 88 3.73 -61.48 53.46
CA PHE A 88 2.96 -61.49 52.22
C PHE A 88 3.83 -61.91 51.04
N GLY A 89 3.54 -63.05 50.43
CA GLY A 89 4.10 -63.43 49.14
C GLY A 89 3.54 -62.57 47.99
N ASN A 90 4.21 -62.59 46.84
CA ASN A 90 3.83 -61.83 45.64
C ASN A 90 2.33 -62.00 45.29
N GLY A 91 1.57 -60.89 45.25
CA GLY A 91 0.15 -60.87 44.95
C GLY A 91 -0.77 -61.42 46.04
N ALA A 92 -0.25 -61.82 47.21
CA ALA A 92 -1.08 -62.25 48.34
C ALA A 92 -1.74 -61.05 49.02
N TYR A 93 -2.99 -61.15 49.47
CA TYR A 93 -3.67 -60.03 50.13
C TYR A 93 -4.70 -60.44 51.20
N VAL A 94 -4.94 -59.51 52.14
CA VAL A 94 -6.09 -59.55 53.05
C VAL A 94 -7.18 -58.64 52.51
N TYR A 95 -8.43 -59.12 52.44
CA TYR A 95 -9.54 -58.44 51.77
C TYR A 95 -10.72 -58.16 52.70
N LEU A 96 -10.94 -56.90 53.06
CA LEU A 96 -12.04 -56.49 53.94
C LEU A 96 -13.36 -56.50 53.13
N ASN A 97 -14.18 -57.54 53.35
CA ASN A 97 -15.34 -57.87 52.49
C ASN A 97 -16.64 -58.12 53.28
N ALA A 98 -16.96 -57.20 54.19
CA ALA A 98 -18.27 -57.07 54.82
C ALA A 98 -18.50 -55.64 55.31
N THR A 99 -19.76 -55.26 55.53
CA THR A 99 -20.11 -53.97 56.14
C THR A 99 -19.48 -53.83 57.52
N SER A 100 -18.82 -52.70 57.76
CA SER A 100 -18.08 -52.44 59.01
C SER A 100 -16.98 -53.47 59.35
N ALA A 101 -16.50 -54.26 58.38
CA ALA A 101 -15.37 -55.15 58.58
C ALA A 101 -14.14 -54.32 58.99
N SER A 102 -13.47 -54.73 60.08
CA SER A 102 -12.32 -54.00 60.57
C SER A 102 -11.18 -54.91 61.02
N LEU A 103 -9.96 -54.54 60.62
CA LEU A 103 -8.73 -55.24 60.96
C LEU A 103 -7.79 -54.27 61.68
N THR A 104 -7.42 -54.63 62.91
CA THR A 104 -6.36 -53.94 63.66
C THR A 104 -5.11 -54.81 63.70
N LEU A 105 -3.97 -54.23 63.29
CA LEU A 105 -2.63 -54.77 63.57
C LEU A 105 -2.12 -54.03 64.82
N ASP A 106 -1.87 -54.76 65.91
CA ASP A 106 -1.49 -54.13 67.18
C ASP A 106 -0.05 -53.60 67.20
N ALA A 107 0.32 -52.88 68.28
CA ALA A 107 1.63 -52.24 68.43
C ALA A 107 2.83 -53.21 68.43
N THR A 108 2.60 -54.52 68.59
CA THR A 108 3.63 -55.55 68.57
C THR A 108 3.61 -56.40 67.30
N THR A 109 2.67 -56.12 66.40
CA THR A 109 2.51 -56.84 65.14
C THR A 109 3.45 -56.28 64.08
N THR A 110 4.11 -57.18 63.35
CA THR A 110 5.00 -56.86 62.24
C THR A 110 4.45 -57.46 60.94
N ALA A 111 4.68 -56.78 59.83
CA ALA A 111 4.25 -57.25 58.52
C ALA A 111 5.31 -56.93 57.44
N THR A 112 5.62 -57.90 56.58
CA THR A 112 6.66 -57.77 55.54
C THR A 112 6.25 -58.38 54.20
N GLY A 113 6.97 -58.05 53.12
CA GLY A 113 6.74 -58.58 51.78
C GLY A 113 5.89 -57.69 50.89
N ASP A 114 5.04 -58.30 50.06
CA ASP A 114 4.07 -57.61 49.20
C ASP A 114 2.85 -57.16 50.02
N LEU A 115 3.04 -56.13 50.85
CA LEU A 115 2.02 -55.63 51.76
C LEU A 115 0.72 -55.26 51.04
N ARG A 116 -0.29 -56.12 51.17
CA ARG A 116 -1.62 -55.91 50.58
C ARG A 116 -2.72 -56.19 51.59
N VAL A 117 -3.32 -55.11 52.09
CA VAL A 117 -4.55 -55.14 52.89
C VAL A 117 -5.49 -54.10 52.30
N LEU A 118 -6.52 -54.58 51.60
CA LEU A 118 -7.40 -53.75 50.78
C LEU A 118 -8.87 -54.07 51.04
N ASP A 119 -9.76 -53.17 50.69
CA ASP A 119 -11.20 -53.31 50.93
C ASP A 119 -12.03 -53.50 49.65
N SER A 120 -13.24 -54.02 49.85
CA SER A 120 -14.25 -54.25 48.82
C SER A 120 -15.00 -53.00 48.36
N GLY A 121 -14.71 -51.83 48.93
CA GLY A 121 -15.45 -50.59 48.71
C GLY A 121 -16.78 -50.51 49.49
N VAL A 122 -17.12 -51.55 50.25
CA VAL A 122 -18.30 -51.62 51.12
C VAL A 122 -18.21 -50.57 52.23
N ALA A 123 -19.35 -50.05 52.68
CA ALA A 123 -19.41 -49.01 53.70
C ALA A 123 -18.84 -49.46 55.06
N GLY A 124 -18.10 -48.54 55.71
CA GLY A 124 -17.63 -48.68 57.08
C GLY A 124 -16.37 -49.53 57.29
N THR A 125 -15.68 -49.98 56.24
CA THR A 125 -14.44 -50.77 56.40
C THR A 125 -13.33 -49.98 57.09
N VAL A 126 -12.62 -50.59 58.04
CA VAL A 126 -11.54 -49.92 58.80
C VAL A 126 -10.27 -50.77 58.83
N LEU A 127 -9.14 -50.16 58.47
CA LEU A 127 -7.81 -50.75 58.64
C LEU A 127 -6.99 -49.89 59.60
N THR A 128 -6.62 -50.45 60.74
CA THR A 128 -5.82 -49.77 61.76
C THR A 128 -4.45 -50.43 61.89
N ASN A 129 -3.38 -49.70 61.60
CA ASN A 129 -2.02 -50.10 61.97
C ASN A 129 -1.55 -49.37 63.22
N GLN A 130 -1.17 -50.14 64.24
CA GLN A 130 -0.40 -49.66 65.39
C GLN A 130 1.04 -50.22 65.40
N GLY A 131 1.31 -51.26 64.61
CA GLY A 131 2.58 -51.99 64.56
C GLY A 131 3.55 -51.54 63.46
N ALA A 132 4.42 -52.43 63.02
CA ALA A 132 5.50 -52.14 62.08
C ALA A 132 5.35 -52.88 60.73
N LEU A 133 4.98 -52.14 59.69
CA LEU A 133 4.83 -52.61 58.31
C LEU A 133 6.07 -52.25 57.48
N THR A 134 6.65 -53.20 56.76
CA THR A 134 7.72 -52.95 55.78
C THR A 134 7.40 -53.55 54.41
N HIS A 135 7.18 -52.71 53.40
CA HIS A 135 7.07 -53.15 52.00
C HIS A 135 8.46 -53.23 51.37
N ASN A 136 8.93 -54.45 51.14
CA ASN A 136 10.27 -54.76 50.63
C ASN A 136 10.23 -55.73 49.43
N HIS A 137 9.17 -55.64 48.62
CA HIS A 137 8.93 -56.51 47.47
C HIS A 137 8.91 -55.73 46.14
N ALA A 138 9.05 -56.44 45.01
CA ALA A 138 9.20 -55.81 43.69
C ALA A 138 7.86 -55.41 43.02
N SER A 139 6.77 -56.12 43.30
CA SER A 139 5.41 -55.69 42.96
C SER A 139 4.97 -54.52 43.84
N SER A 140 3.95 -53.77 43.40
CA SER A 140 3.40 -52.68 44.20
C SER A 140 2.48 -53.19 45.32
N GLY A 141 2.64 -52.66 46.54
CA GLY A 141 1.77 -52.94 47.68
C GLY A 141 0.56 -51.99 47.80
N GLU A 142 -0.43 -52.36 48.61
CA GLU A 142 -1.72 -51.67 48.78
C GLU A 142 -2.22 -51.74 50.23
N LEU A 143 -2.45 -50.61 50.89
CA LEU A 143 -2.94 -50.52 52.27
C LEU A 143 -4.11 -49.53 52.35
N TYR A 144 -5.35 -50.01 52.23
CA TYR A 144 -6.53 -49.14 52.28
C TYR A 144 -7.81 -49.82 52.78
N ALA A 145 -8.66 -49.00 53.40
CA ALA A 145 -10.06 -49.24 53.73
C ALA A 145 -10.78 -47.88 53.77
N LYS A 146 -12.11 -47.81 53.88
CA LYS A 146 -12.84 -46.51 53.94
C LYS A 146 -12.24 -45.56 54.96
N THR A 147 -11.86 -46.09 56.12
CA THR A 147 -10.98 -45.41 57.07
C THR A 147 -9.69 -46.20 57.25
N PHE A 148 -8.57 -45.64 56.80
CA PHE A 148 -7.24 -46.13 57.13
C PHE A 148 -6.62 -45.27 58.24
N THR A 149 -6.15 -45.91 59.32
CA THR A 149 -5.50 -45.24 60.45
C THR A 149 -4.13 -45.85 60.71
N ASN A 150 -3.07 -45.04 60.64
CA ASN A 150 -1.73 -45.42 61.07
C ASN A 150 -1.30 -44.64 62.32
N SER A 151 -1.09 -45.34 63.43
CA SER A 151 -0.36 -44.85 64.60
C SER A 151 0.98 -45.57 64.83
N GLY A 152 1.28 -46.58 64.01
CA GLY A 152 2.54 -47.33 64.01
C GLY A 152 3.56 -46.83 62.98
N THR A 153 4.43 -47.72 62.51
CA THR A 153 5.42 -47.43 61.47
C THR A 153 5.10 -48.17 60.16
N ILE A 154 5.28 -47.47 59.04
CA ILE A 154 5.15 -48.01 57.69
C ILE A 154 6.37 -47.56 56.89
N THR A 155 7.11 -48.51 56.32
CA THR A 155 8.30 -48.21 55.50
C THR A 155 8.20 -48.95 54.16
N ALA A 156 8.28 -48.22 53.05
CA ALA A 156 8.55 -48.82 51.75
C ALA A 156 10.07 -48.73 51.46
N THR A 157 10.67 -49.85 51.07
CA THR A 157 12.08 -49.95 50.66
C THR A 157 12.28 -50.55 49.27
N ALA A 158 11.21 -51.02 48.63
CA ALA A 158 11.19 -51.45 47.24
C ALA A 158 9.83 -51.13 46.62
N SER A 159 9.81 -50.83 45.31
CA SER A 159 8.61 -50.58 44.50
C SER A 159 7.67 -49.50 45.04
N ASN A 160 6.44 -49.48 44.51
CA ASN A 160 5.41 -48.53 44.89
C ASN A 160 4.52 -49.09 46.03
N LEU A 161 4.28 -48.31 47.08
CA LEU A 161 3.29 -48.64 48.11
C LEU A 161 2.12 -47.66 48.04
N GLN A 162 0.91 -48.17 47.85
CA GLN A 162 -0.32 -47.38 47.86
C GLN A 162 -0.91 -47.38 49.27
N ILE A 163 -1.18 -46.20 49.84
CA ILE A 163 -1.81 -46.03 51.15
C ILE A 163 -3.05 -45.16 50.96
N GLY A 164 -4.22 -45.69 51.32
CA GLY A 164 -5.50 -45.09 50.96
C GLY A 164 -5.86 -45.24 49.47
N SER A 165 -7.06 -44.80 49.11
CA SER A 165 -7.61 -44.84 47.75
C SER A 165 -7.90 -43.44 47.24
N THR A 166 -7.85 -43.21 45.92
CA THR A 166 -8.10 -41.90 45.30
C THR A 166 -9.57 -41.46 45.33
N SER A 167 -10.49 -42.36 45.67
CA SER A 167 -11.92 -42.07 45.74
C SER A 167 -12.28 -41.20 46.95
N ALA A 168 -13.06 -40.14 46.75
CA ALA A 168 -13.38 -39.12 47.76
C ALA A 168 -14.02 -39.64 49.07
N SER A 169 -14.56 -40.88 49.09
CA SER A 169 -15.12 -41.52 50.29
C SER A 169 -14.08 -42.17 51.22
N TYR A 170 -12.78 -42.02 50.94
CA TYR A 170 -11.70 -42.65 51.70
C TYR A 170 -10.93 -41.61 52.52
N SER A 171 -10.53 -42.01 53.73
CA SER A 171 -9.75 -41.18 54.65
C SER A 171 -8.48 -41.89 55.07
N THR A 172 -7.36 -41.17 55.04
CA THR A 172 -6.01 -41.66 55.37
C THR A 172 -5.48 -40.85 56.54
N LEU A 173 -5.59 -41.41 57.74
CA LEU A 173 -5.23 -40.75 59.00
C LEU A 173 -3.86 -41.26 59.46
N ASN A 174 -2.87 -40.39 59.62
CA ASN A 174 -1.55 -40.74 60.12
C ASN A 174 -1.20 -39.95 61.39
N SER A 175 -1.14 -40.62 62.53
CA SER A 175 -0.49 -40.13 63.76
C SER A 175 0.88 -40.80 63.99
N GLY A 176 1.18 -41.87 63.26
CA GLY A 176 2.45 -42.59 63.29
C GLY A 176 3.47 -42.08 62.27
N THR A 177 4.31 -42.99 61.76
CA THR A 177 5.35 -42.67 60.76
C THR A 177 5.13 -43.45 59.47
N ILE A 178 5.15 -42.77 58.33
CA ILE A 178 5.15 -43.37 56.99
C ILE A 178 6.43 -42.92 56.27
N THR A 179 7.19 -43.85 55.68
CA THR A 179 8.49 -43.57 55.06
C THR A 179 8.63 -44.20 53.67
N ALA A 180 8.99 -43.40 52.67
CA ALA A 180 9.50 -43.85 51.37
C ALA A 180 11.04 -43.80 51.40
N ASN A 181 11.72 -44.93 51.32
CA ASN A 181 13.18 -45.03 51.47
C ASN A 181 13.81 -45.78 50.30
N GLY A 182 14.44 -45.06 49.37
CA GLY A 182 15.21 -45.64 48.26
C GLY A 182 14.84 -45.10 46.88
N SER A 183 15.79 -45.15 45.96
CA SER A 183 15.57 -44.74 44.57
C SER A 183 14.55 -45.64 43.89
N GLY A 184 13.56 -45.04 43.21
CA GLY A 184 12.45 -45.77 42.59
C GLY A 184 11.35 -46.23 43.56
N VAL A 185 11.44 -45.88 44.85
CA VAL A 185 10.38 -46.16 45.83
C VAL A 185 9.40 -45.00 45.88
N ILE A 186 8.11 -45.28 45.63
CA ILE A 186 7.04 -44.27 45.68
C ILE A 186 5.97 -44.71 46.68
N VAL A 187 5.73 -43.89 47.71
CA VAL A 187 4.57 -44.04 48.59
C VAL A 187 3.47 -43.10 48.12
N TYR A 188 2.40 -43.66 47.58
CA TYR A 188 1.21 -42.90 47.19
C TYR A 188 0.25 -42.76 48.37
N LEU A 189 -0.18 -41.54 48.66
CA LEU A 189 -1.12 -41.20 49.73
C LEU A 189 -2.43 -40.72 49.11
N GLY A 190 -3.49 -41.52 49.25
CA GLY A 190 -4.81 -41.31 48.63
C GLY A 190 -5.90 -40.87 49.60
N GLY A 191 -6.87 -40.11 49.09
CA GLY A 191 -8.10 -39.74 49.78
C GLY A 191 -7.97 -38.49 50.64
N ASN A 192 -8.83 -38.33 51.65
CA ASN A 192 -8.70 -37.26 52.63
C ASN A 192 -7.52 -37.58 53.58
N VAL A 193 -6.32 -37.12 53.20
CA VAL A 193 -5.09 -37.30 53.98
C VAL A 193 -5.05 -36.28 55.13
N SER A 194 -5.00 -36.79 56.35
CA SER A 194 -4.78 -36.02 57.58
C SER A 194 -3.63 -36.60 58.38
N ASN A 195 -2.51 -35.88 58.39
CA ASN A 195 -1.28 -36.25 59.07
C ASN A 195 -1.06 -35.36 60.31
N THR A 196 -0.99 -35.98 61.48
CA THR A 196 -0.50 -35.40 62.74
C THR A 196 0.82 -36.05 63.20
N GLY A 197 1.25 -37.11 62.53
CA GLY A 197 2.56 -37.74 62.69
C GLY A 197 3.57 -37.27 61.64
N SER A 198 4.40 -38.21 61.17
CA SER A 198 5.52 -37.94 60.27
C SER A 198 5.41 -38.67 58.93
N LEU A 199 5.57 -37.93 57.83
CA LEU A 199 5.74 -38.47 56.48
C LEU A 199 7.18 -38.20 56.02
N ASN A 200 7.94 -39.24 55.70
CA ASN A 200 9.35 -39.14 55.34
C ASN A 200 9.60 -39.60 53.90
N ALA A 201 10.40 -38.85 53.15
CA ALA A 201 11.03 -39.30 51.91
C ALA A 201 12.55 -39.25 52.07
N THR A 202 13.22 -40.39 51.93
CA THR A 202 14.67 -40.53 52.13
C THR A 202 15.32 -41.31 50.99
N ASN A 203 16.61 -41.06 50.75
CA ASN A 203 17.44 -41.79 49.77
C ASN A 203 16.80 -41.84 48.36
N SER A 204 16.33 -40.70 47.85
CA SER A 204 15.58 -40.55 46.59
C SER A 204 14.19 -41.21 46.52
N GLY A 205 13.63 -41.62 47.66
CA GLY A 205 12.22 -42.02 47.76
C GLY A 205 11.26 -40.86 47.53
N GLN A 206 10.01 -41.16 47.16
CA GLN A 206 8.99 -40.16 46.82
C GLN A 206 7.71 -40.36 47.62
N LEU A 207 7.17 -39.26 48.15
CA LEU A 207 5.79 -39.18 48.65
C LEU A 207 4.92 -38.56 47.54
N VAL A 208 3.78 -39.17 47.19
CA VAL A 208 2.88 -38.65 46.16
C VAL A 208 1.46 -38.55 46.71
N PHE A 209 0.99 -37.34 46.96
CA PHE A 209 -0.39 -37.06 47.37
C PHE A 209 -1.30 -37.10 46.13
N ARG A 210 -2.39 -37.87 46.17
CA ARG A 210 -3.26 -38.10 45.00
C ARG A 210 -4.75 -38.29 45.33
N GLY A 211 -5.60 -38.17 44.32
CA GLY A 211 -7.07 -38.20 44.46
C GLY A 211 -7.65 -36.91 45.02
N ASP A 212 -8.94 -36.94 45.38
CA ASP A 212 -9.63 -35.80 46.00
C ASP A 212 -9.41 -35.78 47.51
N ASN A 213 -8.81 -34.68 47.99
CA ASN A 213 -8.58 -34.40 49.40
C ASN A 213 -9.24 -33.06 49.75
N SER A 214 -10.46 -33.16 50.29
CA SER A 214 -11.36 -32.03 50.54
C SER A 214 -11.01 -31.19 51.78
N SER A 215 -10.13 -31.72 52.65
CA SER A 215 -9.72 -31.09 53.91
C SER A 215 -8.29 -31.50 54.26
N ALA A 216 -7.33 -31.13 53.41
CA ALA A 216 -5.97 -31.64 53.50
C ALA A 216 -5.22 -31.11 54.73
N ASN A 217 -4.64 -32.03 55.50
CA ASN A 217 -3.62 -31.73 56.49
C ASN A 217 -2.41 -32.62 56.21
N LEU A 218 -1.34 -32.06 55.64
CA LEU A 218 -0.12 -32.81 55.33
C LEU A 218 0.84 -32.93 56.52
N GLY A 219 0.61 -32.18 57.61
CA GLY A 219 1.39 -32.24 58.85
C GLY A 219 2.90 -32.06 58.63
N THR A 220 3.69 -32.83 59.38
CA THR A 220 5.15 -32.85 59.24
C THR A 220 5.57 -33.75 58.08
N VAL A 221 6.12 -33.14 57.03
CA VAL A 221 6.79 -33.82 55.91
C VAL A 221 8.30 -33.55 55.99
N ASN A 222 9.11 -34.61 55.98
CA ASN A 222 10.57 -34.52 56.01
C ASN A 222 11.16 -35.11 54.72
N LEU A 223 11.92 -34.32 53.98
CA LEU A 223 12.66 -34.78 52.80
C LEU A 223 14.16 -34.74 53.09
N SER A 224 14.87 -35.85 52.87
CA SER A 224 16.32 -35.94 53.06
C SER A 224 16.98 -36.84 52.01
N SER A 225 18.29 -36.71 51.81
CA SER A 225 19.07 -37.52 50.86
C SER A 225 18.41 -37.65 49.49
N GLY A 226 17.95 -36.53 48.92
CA GLY A 226 17.29 -36.47 47.61
C GLY A 226 15.82 -36.92 47.56
N GLY A 227 15.17 -37.14 48.71
CA GLY A 227 13.74 -37.44 48.77
C GLY A 227 12.86 -36.29 48.25
N ARG A 228 11.66 -36.62 47.74
CA ARG A 228 10.73 -35.67 47.10
C ARG A 228 9.29 -35.83 47.63
N ALA A 229 8.50 -34.76 47.58
CA ALA A 229 7.06 -34.79 47.85
C ALA A 229 6.28 -34.10 46.71
N LEU A 230 5.48 -34.88 45.99
CA LEU A 230 4.74 -34.44 44.81
C LEU A 230 3.24 -34.33 45.14
N ILE A 231 2.61 -33.28 44.65
CA ILE A 231 1.15 -33.07 44.69
C ILE A 231 0.59 -33.40 43.30
N ASN A 232 -0.07 -34.55 43.22
CA ASN A 232 -0.80 -35.06 42.06
C ASN A 232 -2.25 -35.43 42.46
N SER A 233 -2.85 -34.58 43.30
CA SER A 233 -4.24 -34.65 43.72
C SER A 233 -5.16 -34.07 42.66
N THR A 234 -6.28 -34.74 42.39
CA THR A 234 -7.39 -34.22 41.57
C THR A 234 -7.90 -32.89 42.15
N ASN A 235 -7.92 -32.79 43.48
CA ASN A 235 -8.01 -31.53 44.21
C ASN A 235 -7.46 -31.67 45.63
N LEU A 236 -6.45 -30.89 46.00
CA LEU A 236 -5.93 -30.72 47.35
C LEU A 236 -6.50 -29.42 47.94
N THR A 237 -7.59 -29.48 48.69
CA THR A 237 -8.14 -28.31 49.38
C THR A 237 -7.40 -28.08 50.69
N ILE A 238 -6.72 -26.93 50.81
CA ILE A 238 -6.12 -26.47 52.07
C ILE A 238 -7.02 -25.41 52.71
N SER A 239 -7.34 -25.58 53.99
CA SER A 239 -8.19 -24.64 54.76
C SER A 239 -7.41 -23.64 55.60
N GLY A 240 -6.11 -23.89 55.80
CA GLY A 240 -5.16 -23.02 56.49
C GLY A 240 -3.91 -22.78 55.65
N THR A 241 -2.73 -22.88 56.26
CA THR A 241 -1.45 -22.67 55.57
C THR A 241 -0.77 -23.99 55.19
N LEU A 242 -0.44 -24.17 53.92
CA LEU A 242 0.54 -25.14 53.45
C LEU A 242 1.94 -24.61 53.76
N ASN A 243 2.52 -25.08 54.86
CA ASN A 243 3.90 -24.77 55.27
C ASN A 243 4.90 -25.63 54.47
N PRO A 244 6.15 -25.17 54.27
CA PRO A 244 7.17 -25.99 53.62
C PRO A 244 7.46 -27.28 54.41
N PRO A 245 7.90 -28.36 53.73
CA PRO A 245 8.54 -29.50 54.38
C PRO A 245 9.74 -29.06 55.25
N ALA A 246 10.14 -29.87 56.23
CA ALA A 246 11.28 -29.55 57.10
C ALA A 246 12.62 -29.38 56.36
N SER A 247 12.70 -29.91 55.14
CA SER A 247 13.78 -29.75 54.16
C SER A 247 13.19 -30.02 52.78
N GLY A 248 13.62 -29.30 51.75
CA GLY A 248 13.07 -29.38 50.39
C GLY A 248 11.78 -28.58 50.20
N ILE A 249 10.95 -28.99 49.23
CA ILE A 249 9.78 -28.25 48.75
C ILE A 249 8.70 -29.23 48.26
N TYR A 250 7.42 -28.84 48.25
CA TYR A 250 6.40 -29.60 47.53
C TYR A 250 6.47 -29.30 46.03
N GLU A 251 6.32 -30.34 45.22
CA GLU A 251 6.34 -30.24 43.76
C GLU A 251 4.91 -30.40 43.21
N LEU A 252 4.35 -29.34 42.62
CA LEU A 252 3.09 -29.45 41.89
C LEU A 252 3.35 -30.18 40.57
N SER A 253 2.74 -31.35 40.40
CA SER A 253 3.01 -32.25 39.28
C SER A 253 1.71 -32.87 38.78
N GLY A 254 1.03 -32.15 37.88
CA GLY A 254 -0.29 -32.48 37.32
C GLY A 254 -1.46 -32.26 38.29
N GLY A 255 -1.21 -32.12 39.59
CA GLY A 255 -2.25 -31.93 40.61
C GLY A 255 -2.83 -30.52 40.68
N LYS A 256 -3.90 -30.39 41.46
CA LYS A 256 -4.58 -29.13 41.77
C LYS A 256 -4.50 -28.82 43.27
N VAL A 257 -4.19 -27.58 43.63
CA VAL A 257 -4.27 -27.03 44.99
C VAL A 257 -5.36 -25.95 45.04
N SER A 258 -6.25 -26.04 46.02
CA SER A 258 -7.37 -25.09 46.18
C SER A 258 -7.46 -24.51 47.59
N GLY A 259 -7.88 -23.25 47.70
CA GLY A 259 -8.13 -22.57 48.98
C GLY A 259 -6.88 -22.17 49.77
N GLY A 260 -7.11 -21.53 50.91
CA GLY A 260 -6.09 -21.26 51.94
C GLY A 260 -4.85 -20.48 51.49
N THR A 261 -3.76 -20.68 52.22
CA THR A 261 -2.49 -19.96 52.03
C THR A 261 -1.36 -20.95 51.73
N ILE A 262 -0.49 -20.63 50.79
CA ILE A 262 0.76 -21.34 50.51
C ILE A 262 1.90 -20.46 51.02
N ALA A 263 2.68 -20.97 51.97
CA ALA A 263 3.80 -20.22 52.55
C ALA A 263 5.01 -20.16 51.60
N GLY A 264 5.92 -19.22 51.88
CA GLY A 264 7.14 -19.04 51.09
C GLY A 264 8.00 -20.30 51.07
N ASN A 265 8.49 -20.65 49.88
CA ASN A 265 9.22 -21.90 49.59
C ASN A 265 8.44 -23.20 49.90
N ALA A 266 7.12 -23.16 50.12
CA ALA A 266 6.34 -24.37 50.35
C ALA A 266 6.06 -25.17 49.06
N LEU A 267 5.82 -24.49 47.94
CA LEU A 267 5.41 -25.10 46.68
C LEU A 267 6.25 -24.57 45.50
N THR A 268 6.57 -25.44 44.56
CA THR A 268 7.11 -25.10 43.24
C THR A 268 6.39 -25.88 42.14
N THR A 269 6.58 -25.48 40.88
CA THR A 269 6.01 -26.11 39.69
C THR A 269 6.97 -27.12 39.07
N THR A 270 6.43 -28.04 38.28
CA THR A 270 7.22 -29.00 37.49
C THR A 270 6.82 -28.92 36.02
N SER A 271 7.55 -29.59 35.13
CA SER A 271 7.16 -29.79 33.73
C SER A 271 5.95 -30.71 33.54
N GLY A 272 5.41 -31.28 34.62
CA GLY A 272 4.11 -31.95 34.63
C GLY A 272 2.93 -31.00 34.82
N GLY A 273 3.17 -29.69 34.88
CA GLY A 273 2.16 -28.66 35.09
C GLY A 273 1.47 -28.75 36.45
N GLY A 274 0.33 -28.08 36.57
CA GLY A 274 -0.53 -28.13 37.76
C GLY A 274 -1.58 -27.04 37.77
N THR A 275 -2.45 -27.01 38.79
CA THR A 275 -3.49 -25.98 38.94
C THR A 275 -3.50 -25.34 40.33
N LEU A 276 -3.57 -24.01 40.40
CA LEU A 276 -3.84 -23.21 41.58
C LEU A 276 -5.24 -22.59 41.49
N ASN A 277 -6.03 -22.68 42.56
CA ASN A 277 -7.44 -22.33 42.52
C ASN A 277 -7.95 -21.72 43.85
N GLY A 278 -8.02 -20.39 43.95
CA GLY A 278 -8.51 -19.75 45.18
C GLY A 278 -7.46 -19.69 46.29
N VAL A 279 -6.18 -19.64 45.95
CA VAL A 279 -5.05 -19.73 46.90
C VAL A 279 -4.37 -18.37 47.11
N THR A 280 -3.86 -18.11 48.31
CA THR A 280 -2.98 -16.96 48.58
C THR A 280 -1.54 -17.44 48.72
N LEU A 281 -0.59 -16.91 47.96
CA LEU A 281 0.84 -17.23 48.10
C LEU A 281 1.55 -16.08 48.83
N THR A 282 2.35 -16.41 49.85
CA THR A 282 3.12 -15.43 50.63
C THR A 282 4.61 -15.74 50.57
N GLY A 283 5.48 -14.73 50.67
CA GLY A 283 6.94 -14.92 50.63
C GLY A 283 7.47 -15.40 49.27
N ALA A 284 8.60 -16.11 49.27
CA ALA A 284 9.27 -16.51 48.03
C ALA A 284 8.52 -17.63 47.28
N PHE A 285 8.29 -17.45 45.97
CA PHE A 285 7.71 -18.44 45.08
C PHE A 285 8.49 -18.49 43.76
N ASN A 286 9.21 -19.59 43.53
CA ASN A 286 10.07 -19.76 42.37
C ASN A 286 9.42 -20.71 41.35
N LEU A 287 9.26 -20.24 40.12
CA LEU A 287 8.80 -20.99 38.95
C LEU A 287 10.04 -21.44 38.15
N PRO A 288 10.43 -22.73 38.18
CA PRO A 288 11.64 -23.20 37.51
C PRO A 288 11.50 -23.09 35.98
N ALA A 289 12.64 -23.03 35.28
CA ALA A 289 12.66 -22.96 33.83
C ALA A 289 11.97 -24.16 33.16
N ASN A 290 11.22 -23.92 32.09
CA ASN A 290 10.42 -24.92 31.36
C ASN A 290 9.36 -25.62 32.25
N THR A 291 8.67 -24.86 33.10
CA THR A 291 7.53 -25.34 33.90
C THR A 291 6.29 -24.49 33.66
N ASP A 292 5.13 -25.01 34.01
CA ASP A 292 3.86 -24.27 33.90
C ASP A 292 2.98 -24.49 35.14
N ALA A 293 2.06 -23.56 35.37
CA ALA A 293 0.89 -23.79 36.19
C ALA A 293 -0.32 -23.02 35.67
N SER A 294 -1.49 -23.62 35.82
CA SER A 294 -2.78 -23.03 35.52
C SER A 294 -3.38 -22.33 36.75
N ILE A 295 -3.89 -21.13 36.57
CA ILE A 295 -4.74 -20.42 37.53
C ILE A 295 -6.19 -20.70 37.12
N ALA A 296 -7.00 -21.31 38.00
CA ALA A 296 -8.39 -21.69 37.72
C ALA A 296 -9.44 -20.96 38.58
N GLY A 297 -8.99 -20.15 39.54
CA GLY A 297 -9.81 -19.33 40.42
C GLY A 297 -9.01 -18.12 40.91
N ASN A 298 -9.48 -17.41 41.93
CA ASN A 298 -8.79 -16.23 42.45
C ASN A 298 -7.49 -16.57 43.19
N THR A 299 -6.36 -16.37 42.54
CA THR A 299 -5.02 -16.54 43.12
C THR A 299 -4.40 -15.18 43.42
N VAL A 300 -3.83 -15.02 44.61
CA VAL A 300 -3.21 -13.76 45.04
C VAL A 300 -1.78 -14.01 45.50
N PHE A 301 -0.81 -13.33 44.89
CA PHE A 301 0.52 -13.13 45.46
C PHE A 301 0.42 -11.95 46.45
N ASN A 302 0.73 -12.21 47.72
CA ASN A 302 0.54 -11.27 48.84
C ASN A 302 1.84 -11.10 49.64
N GLY A 303 2.51 -9.96 49.49
CA GLY A 303 3.86 -9.73 50.00
C GLY A 303 4.88 -10.74 49.49
N ALA A 304 4.68 -11.23 48.25
CA ALA A 304 5.47 -12.32 47.69
C ALA A 304 6.71 -11.81 46.94
N THR A 305 7.69 -12.69 46.79
CA THR A 305 8.81 -12.52 45.86
C THR A 305 8.73 -13.64 44.83
N VAL A 306 8.26 -13.32 43.64
CA VAL A 306 8.03 -14.27 42.56
C VAL A 306 9.22 -14.23 41.59
N THR A 307 9.72 -15.39 41.17
CA THR A 307 10.80 -15.47 40.18
C THR A 307 10.39 -16.42 39.06
N PHE A 308 10.43 -15.92 37.83
CA PHE A 308 10.16 -16.67 36.61
C PHE A 308 11.47 -17.11 35.95
N GLY A 309 11.74 -18.42 35.99
CA GLY A 309 12.77 -19.01 35.15
C GLY A 309 12.45 -18.92 33.66
N ASN A 310 13.45 -19.10 32.80
CA ASN A 310 13.28 -19.10 31.34
C ASN A 310 12.14 -20.04 30.91
N SER A 311 11.18 -19.53 30.14
CA SER A 311 10.02 -20.28 29.65
C SER A 311 9.22 -20.95 30.77
N ALA A 312 9.06 -20.25 31.90
CA ALA A 312 8.16 -20.64 32.99
C ALA A 312 6.84 -19.86 32.89
N TYR A 313 5.68 -20.55 32.86
CA TYR A 313 4.39 -19.94 32.50
C TYR A 313 3.34 -20.00 33.62
N LEU A 314 2.55 -18.94 33.76
CA LEU A 314 1.26 -18.97 34.46
C LEU A 314 0.11 -18.76 33.48
N TYR A 315 -0.75 -19.77 33.34
CA TYR A 315 -1.90 -19.78 32.43
C TYR A 315 -3.21 -19.44 33.15
N LEU A 316 -3.90 -18.36 32.78
CA LEU A 316 -5.27 -18.14 33.25
C LEU A 316 -6.22 -19.06 32.47
N SER A 317 -6.75 -20.08 33.17
CA SER A 317 -7.32 -21.30 32.58
C SER A 317 -8.85 -21.42 32.65
N SER A 318 -9.53 -20.50 33.32
CA SER A 318 -10.99 -20.54 33.52
C SER A 318 -11.60 -19.14 33.50
N ALA A 319 -12.92 -19.05 33.33
CA ALA A 319 -13.64 -17.77 33.39
C ALA A 319 -13.65 -17.11 34.79
N ALA A 320 -13.27 -17.86 35.83
CA ALA A 320 -13.10 -17.37 37.19
C ALA A 320 -11.62 -17.18 37.57
N ALA A 321 -10.68 -17.39 36.63
CA ALA A 321 -9.26 -17.22 36.86
C ALA A 321 -8.94 -15.73 36.98
N THR A 322 -8.60 -15.32 38.20
CA THR A 322 -8.11 -13.98 38.50
C THR A 322 -6.76 -14.10 39.19
N LEU A 323 -5.73 -13.42 38.69
CA LEU A 323 -4.41 -13.37 39.32
C LEU A 323 -4.08 -11.95 39.76
N THR A 324 -3.77 -11.77 41.04
CA THR A 324 -3.39 -10.48 41.60
C THR A 324 -1.97 -10.53 42.18
N PHE A 325 -1.12 -9.60 41.74
CA PHE A 325 0.10 -9.22 42.46
C PHE A 325 -0.27 -8.02 43.35
N ASP A 326 -0.22 -8.19 44.68
CA ASP A 326 -0.58 -7.12 45.64
C ASP A 326 0.45 -5.95 45.63
N PRO A 327 0.16 -4.81 46.27
CA PRO A 327 1.05 -3.64 46.31
C PRO A 327 2.47 -3.91 46.83
N THR A 328 2.65 -4.95 47.67
CA THR A 328 3.95 -5.31 48.25
C THR A 328 4.66 -6.46 47.54
N THR A 329 4.02 -7.10 46.56
CA THR A 329 4.63 -8.19 45.78
C THR A 329 5.66 -7.66 44.79
N THR A 330 6.73 -8.42 44.64
CA THR A 330 7.78 -8.24 43.63
C THR A 330 7.83 -9.46 42.70
N ALA A 331 7.97 -9.25 41.39
CA ALA A 331 8.18 -10.34 40.43
C ALA A 331 9.33 -10.04 39.46
N THR A 332 10.19 -11.03 39.19
CA THR A 332 11.37 -10.87 38.32
C THR A 332 11.56 -12.04 37.37
N GLY A 333 12.39 -11.85 36.32
CA GLY A 333 12.80 -12.90 35.39
C GLY A 333 12.07 -12.87 34.03
N ASP A 334 11.84 -14.04 33.46
CA ASP A 334 11.10 -14.22 32.20
C ASP A 334 9.59 -14.16 32.46
N LEU A 335 9.08 -12.96 32.75
CA LEU A 335 7.67 -12.74 33.10
C LEU A 335 6.74 -13.30 32.01
N ARG A 336 6.03 -14.38 32.31
CA ARG A 336 5.01 -14.99 31.42
C ARG A 336 3.74 -15.31 32.20
N VAL A 337 2.76 -14.42 32.06
CA VAL A 337 1.42 -14.59 32.61
C VAL A 337 0.44 -14.29 31.48
N LEU A 338 -0.28 -15.32 31.04
CA LEU A 338 -1.10 -15.25 29.83
C LEU A 338 -2.39 -16.05 29.99
N ASP A 339 -3.46 -15.66 29.30
CA ASP A 339 -4.70 -16.44 29.29
C ASP A 339 -4.74 -17.51 28.19
N SER A 340 -5.57 -18.52 28.43
CA SER A 340 -5.82 -19.64 27.52
C SER A 340 -6.92 -19.33 26.47
N GLY A 341 -7.14 -18.05 26.16
CA GLY A 341 -8.22 -17.57 25.28
C GLY A 341 -9.59 -17.44 25.94
N VAL A 342 -9.75 -17.95 27.17
CA VAL A 342 -11.03 -18.00 27.90
C VAL A 342 -11.56 -16.60 28.26
N ALA A 343 -12.87 -16.39 28.11
CA ALA A 343 -13.52 -15.14 28.46
C ALA A 343 -13.59 -14.93 29.99
N GLY A 344 -13.41 -13.70 30.46
CA GLY A 344 -13.54 -13.34 31.89
C GLY A 344 -12.25 -13.40 32.72
N THR A 345 -11.12 -13.79 32.14
CA THR A 345 -9.82 -13.81 32.84
C THR A 345 -9.38 -12.40 33.23
N VAL A 346 -8.83 -12.25 34.44
CA VAL A 346 -8.35 -10.96 34.97
C VAL A 346 -6.92 -11.11 35.50
N LEU A 347 -6.05 -10.21 35.07
CA LEU A 347 -4.69 -10.07 35.60
C LEU A 347 -4.51 -8.66 36.16
N THR A 348 -4.22 -8.57 37.46
CA THR A 348 -4.05 -7.31 38.18
C THR A 348 -2.65 -7.20 38.75
N ASN A 349 -1.90 -6.17 38.34
CA ASN A 349 -0.69 -5.74 39.04
C ASN A 349 -0.94 -4.49 39.89
N GLN A 350 -0.63 -4.60 41.18
CA GLN A 350 -0.51 -3.47 42.10
C GLN A 350 0.93 -3.29 42.62
N GLY A 351 1.78 -4.31 42.50
CA GLY A 351 3.17 -4.36 42.98
C GLY A 351 4.20 -4.00 41.90
N THR A 352 5.40 -4.58 42.00
CA THR A 352 6.53 -4.29 41.11
C THR A 352 6.94 -5.51 40.29
N LEU A 353 6.76 -5.45 38.97
CA LEU A 353 7.24 -6.47 38.02
C LEU A 353 8.43 -5.94 37.20
N THR A 354 9.49 -6.74 37.12
CA THR A 354 10.68 -6.43 36.33
C THR A 354 11.04 -7.58 35.37
N HIS A 355 10.84 -7.36 34.07
CA HIS A 355 11.33 -8.28 33.04
C HIS A 355 12.80 -7.99 32.74
N ASN A 356 13.67 -8.89 33.17
CA ASN A 356 15.13 -8.76 33.06
C ASN A 356 15.80 -10.01 32.46
N HIS A 357 15.08 -10.74 31.61
CA HIS A 357 15.57 -11.94 30.95
C HIS A 357 15.82 -11.73 29.44
N GLY A 358 16.58 -12.62 28.80
CA GLY A 358 16.97 -12.48 27.38
C GLY A 358 15.89 -12.89 26.36
N SER A 359 14.97 -13.77 26.74
CA SER A 359 13.77 -14.10 25.95
C SER A 359 12.70 -13.02 26.11
N SER A 360 11.77 -12.94 25.15
CA SER A 360 10.66 -11.99 25.24
C SER A 360 9.58 -12.47 26.22
N GLY A 361 9.19 -11.63 27.18
CA GLY A 361 8.13 -11.88 28.15
C GLY A 361 6.72 -11.49 27.66
N GLU A 362 5.70 -11.94 28.38
CA GLU A 362 4.27 -11.83 28.04
C GLU A 362 3.41 -11.59 29.29
N LEU A 363 2.58 -10.56 29.29
CA LEU A 363 1.64 -10.21 30.38
C LEU A 363 0.26 -9.86 29.81
N TYR A 364 -0.67 -10.82 29.77
CA TYR A 364 -2.04 -10.55 29.30
C TYR A 364 -3.12 -11.42 29.94
N ALA A 365 -4.31 -10.84 30.01
CA ALA A 365 -5.60 -11.48 30.24
C ALA A 365 -6.66 -10.67 29.47
N LYS A 366 -7.91 -11.14 29.38
CA LYS A 366 -9.00 -10.35 28.75
C LYS A 366 -9.12 -8.95 29.36
N THR A 367 -8.99 -8.87 30.68
CA THR A 367 -8.81 -7.61 31.41
C THR A 367 -7.45 -7.63 32.11
N PHE A 368 -6.53 -6.77 31.65
CA PHE A 368 -5.27 -6.50 32.32
C PHE A 368 -5.29 -5.11 32.98
N THR A 369 -4.99 -5.04 34.27
CA THR A 369 -4.98 -3.80 35.06
C THR A 369 -3.63 -3.61 35.73
N ASN A 370 -2.95 -2.50 35.47
CA ASN A 370 -1.72 -2.09 36.16
C ASN A 370 -1.95 -0.80 36.96
N SER A 371 -1.95 -0.89 38.28
CA SER A 371 -1.79 0.25 39.20
C SER A 371 -0.41 0.31 39.84
N GLY A 372 0.39 -0.76 39.72
CA GLY A 372 1.77 -0.84 40.20
C GLY A 372 2.81 -0.38 39.19
N THR A 373 4.03 -0.93 39.30
CA THR A 373 5.15 -0.66 38.38
C THR A 373 5.49 -1.89 37.55
N ILE A 374 5.70 -1.70 36.25
CA ILE A 374 6.21 -2.70 35.31
C ILE A 374 7.42 -2.10 34.59
N THR A 375 8.55 -2.80 34.61
CA THR A 375 9.78 -2.38 33.91
C THR A 375 10.34 -3.53 33.08
N ALA A 376 10.54 -3.30 31.79
CA ALA A 376 11.41 -4.15 30.98
C ALA A 376 12.83 -3.55 30.95
N THR A 377 13.84 -4.36 31.24
CA THR A 377 15.27 -3.99 31.18
C THR A 377 16.10 -4.89 30.27
N ALA A 378 15.48 -5.93 29.70
CA ALA A 378 16.08 -6.83 28.73
C ALA A 378 14.98 -7.38 27.80
N SER A 379 15.32 -7.62 26.53
CA SER A 379 14.43 -8.18 25.50
C SER A 379 13.11 -7.41 25.32
N ASN A 380 12.14 -8.05 24.66
CA ASN A 380 10.80 -7.50 24.49
C ASN A 380 9.86 -7.94 25.62
N LEU A 381 8.96 -7.07 26.05
CA LEU A 381 7.84 -7.44 26.93
C LEU A 381 6.52 -7.11 26.23
N GLN A 382 5.70 -8.12 25.96
CA GLN A 382 4.34 -7.91 25.47
C GLN A 382 3.38 -7.69 26.65
N ILE A 383 2.56 -6.65 26.57
CA ILE A 383 1.49 -6.35 27.51
C ILE A 383 0.18 -6.24 26.72
N GLY A 384 -0.80 -7.07 27.08
CA GLY A 384 -2.03 -7.25 26.28
C GLY A 384 -1.85 -8.22 25.10
N SER A 385 -2.81 -8.20 24.17
CA SER A 385 -2.80 -9.03 22.96
C SER A 385 -3.46 -8.28 21.81
N THR A 386 -2.98 -8.51 20.59
CA THR A 386 -3.53 -7.91 19.37
C THR A 386 -4.87 -8.53 18.95
N SER A 387 -5.28 -9.62 19.60
CA SER A 387 -6.59 -10.23 19.43
C SER A 387 -7.71 -9.32 19.93
N ALA A 388 -8.90 -9.44 19.34
CA ALA A 388 -10.08 -8.70 19.79
C ALA A 388 -10.44 -9.03 21.26
N SER A 389 -11.10 -8.06 21.92
CA SER A 389 -11.59 -8.16 23.31
C SER A 389 -10.53 -8.24 24.41
N TYR A 390 -9.27 -7.89 24.13
CA TYR A 390 -8.25 -7.64 25.16
C TYR A 390 -8.19 -6.15 25.51
N SER A 391 -8.21 -5.82 26.80
CA SER A 391 -8.10 -4.44 27.30
C SER A 391 -7.01 -4.31 28.35
N THR A 392 -6.19 -3.27 28.19
CA THR A 392 -5.07 -2.92 29.07
C THR A 392 -5.33 -1.56 29.72
N PHE A 393 -5.53 -1.57 31.03
CA PHE A 393 -5.76 -0.37 31.84
C PHE A 393 -4.51 -0.06 32.66
N ASN A 394 -3.85 1.07 32.40
CA ASN A 394 -2.69 1.52 33.17
C ASN A 394 -3.01 2.78 33.97
N SER A 395 -3.09 2.67 35.30
CA SER A 395 -3.06 3.81 36.23
C SER A 395 -1.71 3.93 36.96
N GLY A 396 -0.85 2.91 36.85
CA GLY A 396 0.49 2.87 37.40
C GLY A 396 1.57 3.31 36.39
N THR A 397 2.74 2.69 36.48
CA THR A 397 3.89 2.96 35.60
C THR A 397 4.27 1.74 34.76
N ILE A 398 4.46 1.93 33.46
CA ILE A 398 5.06 0.94 32.54
C ILE A 398 6.30 1.58 31.91
N THR A 399 7.44 0.90 31.94
CA THR A 399 8.73 1.44 31.45
C THR A 399 9.46 0.45 30.54
N ALA A 400 9.86 0.91 29.35
CA ALA A 400 10.86 0.27 28.50
C ALA A 400 12.22 0.96 28.75
N ASN A 401 13.20 0.25 29.33
CA ASN A 401 14.48 0.82 29.74
C ASN A 401 15.67 0.04 29.14
N GLY A 402 16.32 0.61 28.12
CA GLY A 402 17.56 0.07 27.56
C GLY A 402 17.52 -0.14 26.04
N SER A 403 18.70 -0.13 25.42
CA SER A 403 18.84 -0.34 23.98
C SER A 403 18.39 -1.76 23.59
N GLY A 404 17.53 -1.86 22.58
CA GLY A 404 16.93 -3.12 22.14
C GLY A 404 15.80 -3.64 23.04
N VAL A 405 15.38 -2.88 24.06
CA VAL A 405 14.22 -3.21 24.90
C VAL A 405 12.96 -2.60 24.29
N ILE A 406 11.95 -3.44 24.03
CA ILE A 406 10.67 -3.01 23.47
C ILE A 406 9.54 -3.46 24.38
N VAL A 407 8.70 -2.53 24.84
CA VAL A 407 7.41 -2.87 25.46
C VAL A 407 6.32 -2.72 24.40
N TYR A 408 5.71 -3.84 24.03
CA TYR A 408 4.54 -3.87 23.17
C TYR A 408 3.28 -3.66 24.01
N LEU A 409 2.47 -2.68 23.63
CA LEU A 409 1.19 -2.33 24.26
C LEU A 409 0.08 -2.66 23.28
N ASP A 410 -0.53 -3.82 23.47
CA ASP A 410 -1.38 -4.46 22.46
C ASP A 410 -2.87 -4.43 22.84
N GLY A 411 -3.72 -4.16 21.85
CA GLY A 411 -5.18 -4.18 21.99
C GLY A 411 -5.74 -2.83 22.45
N ASN A 412 -6.83 -2.85 23.22
CA ASN A 412 -7.48 -1.63 23.70
C ASN A 412 -6.74 -1.06 24.92
N VAL A 413 -5.82 -0.11 24.68
CA VAL A 413 -4.97 0.50 25.70
C VAL A 413 -5.59 1.82 26.20
N SER A 414 -5.84 1.88 27.51
CA SER A 414 -6.23 3.09 28.24
C SER A 414 -5.27 3.39 29.38
N ASN A 415 -4.49 4.45 29.23
CA ASN A 415 -3.51 4.93 30.19
C ASN A 415 -3.98 6.23 30.89
N THR A 416 -4.10 6.18 32.22
CA THR A 416 -4.21 7.35 33.10
C THR A 416 -2.97 7.54 33.98
N GLY A 417 -2.06 6.57 33.99
CA GLY A 417 -0.74 6.65 34.62
C GLY A 417 0.35 7.09 33.65
N SER A 418 1.53 6.47 33.77
CA SER A 418 2.74 6.84 33.01
C SER A 418 3.24 5.69 32.14
N LEU A 419 3.52 5.98 30.87
CA LEU A 419 4.26 5.09 29.96
C LEU A 419 5.62 5.74 29.65
N ASN A 420 6.72 5.05 29.96
CA ASN A 420 8.06 5.61 29.83
C ASN A 420 8.90 4.82 28.83
N ALA A 421 9.63 5.52 27.96
CA ALA A 421 10.69 4.95 27.14
C ALA A 421 12.01 5.65 27.51
N THR A 422 12.98 4.90 28.03
CA THR A 422 14.24 5.44 28.53
C THR A 422 15.44 4.66 28.01
N ASN A 423 16.60 5.32 27.94
CA ASN A 423 17.88 4.72 27.54
C ASN A 423 17.80 3.93 26.21
N SER A 424 17.19 4.53 25.18
CA SER A 424 16.89 3.92 23.87
C SER A 424 15.89 2.75 23.86
N GLY A 425 15.15 2.54 24.95
CA GLY A 425 13.98 1.66 24.99
C GLY A 425 12.82 2.19 24.14
N GLN A 426 11.90 1.30 23.76
CA GLN A 426 10.79 1.64 22.85
C GLN A 426 9.44 1.21 23.43
N LEU A 427 8.45 2.10 23.32
CA LEU A 427 7.04 1.76 23.48
C LEU A 427 6.45 1.55 22.07
N VAL A 428 5.74 0.45 21.85
CA VAL A 428 5.13 0.15 20.54
C VAL A 428 3.67 -0.23 20.72
N PHE A 429 2.76 0.59 20.23
CA PHE A 429 1.32 0.36 20.32
C PHE A 429 0.86 -0.49 19.12
N ARG A 430 0.21 -1.65 19.36
CA ARG A 430 -0.22 -2.59 18.29
C ARG A 430 -1.66 -3.09 18.46
N GLY A 431 -2.16 -3.76 17.42
CA GLY A 431 -3.53 -4.31 17.38
C GLY A 431 -4.59 -3.24 17.12
N ASP A 432 -5.85 -3.58 17.36
CA ASP A 432 -6.98 -2.65 17.25
C ASP A 432 -7.26 -1.99 18.61
N ASN A 433 -7.09 -0.67 18.66
CA ASN A 433 -7.41 0.15 19.82
C ASN A 433 -8.59 1.06 19.47
N SER A 434 -9.80 0.63 19.82
CA SER A 434 -11.06 1.29 19.47
C SER A 434 -11.36 2.57 20.29
N SER A 435 -10.64 2.79 21.38
CA SER A 435 -10.88 3.89 22.32
C SER A 435 -9.57 4.32 22.97
N ALA A 436 -8.61 4.72 22.13
CA ALA A 436 -7.24 4.94 22.55
C ALA A 436 -7.12 6.14 23.49
N ASN A 437 -6.62 5.87 24.70
CA ASN A 437 -6.10 6.90 25.58
C ASN A 437 -4.65 6.54 25.92
N LEU A 438 -3.68 7.22 25.31
CA LEU A 438 -2.26 6.98 25.58
C LEU A 438 -1.75 7.73 26.83
N GLY A 439 -2.54 8.65 27.39
CA GLY A 439 -2.25 9.37 28.62
C GLY A 439 -0.88 10.08 28.60
N THR A 440 -0.17 10.00 29.72
CA THR A 440 1.19 10.54 29.84
C THR A 440 2.21 9.56 29.24
N VAL A 441 2.90 9.99 28.19
CA VAL A 441 4.04 9.29 27.59
C VAL A 441 5.31 10.12 27.75
N ASN A 442 6.36 9.54 28.33
CA ASN A 442 7.64 10.21 28.57
C ASN A 442 8.77 9.51 27.80
N LEU A 443 9.48 10.23 26.94
CA LEU A 443 10.61 9.70 26.15
C LEU A 443 11.90 10.40 26.54
N SER A 444 12.87 9.69 27.11
CA SER A 444 14.14 10.26 27.56
C SER A 444 15.35 9.40 27.16
N SER A 445 16.54 10.00 27.11
CA SER A 445 17.80 9.32 26.78
C SER A 445 17.71 8.45 25.51
N GLY A 446 17.11 8.98 24.44
CA GLY A 446 16.92 8.30 23.16
C GLY A 446 15.71 7.36 23.07
N GLY A 447 14.85 7.30 24.08
CA GLY A 447 13.61 6.51 24.05
C GLY A 447 12.64 6.94 22.94
N ARG A 448 11.82 6.01 22.45
CA ARG A 448 10.88 6.22 21.33
C ARG A 448 9.49 5.67 21.63
N ALA A 449 8.46 6.23 20.99
CA ALA A 449 7.09 5.69 20.99
C ALA A 449 6.56 5.55 19.56
N LEU A 450 6.28 4.32 19.14
CA LEU A 450 5.85 3.98 17.79
C LEU A 450 4.38 3.56 17.78
N ILE A 451 3.62 4.05 16.81
CA ILE A 451 2.25 3.61 16.54
C ILE A 451 2.30 2.66 15.35
N ASN A 452 2.13 1.36 15.65
CA ASN A 452 2.02 0.26 14.70
C ASN A 452 0.74 -0.54 14.97
N SER A 453 -0.34 0.20 15.22
CA SER A 453 -1.69 -0.33 15.47
C SER A 453 -2.39 -0.58 14.14
N THR A 454 -3.12 -1.70 14.04
CA THR A 454 -4.07 -1.97 12.94
C THR A 454 -5.07 -0.82 12.81
N ASN A 455 -5.50 -0.29 13.95
CA ASN A 455 -6.22 0.98 14.04
C ASN A 455 -6.12 1.59 15.46
N LEU A 456 -5.48 2.75 15.60
CA LEU A 456 -5.51 3.58 16.80
C LEU A 456 -6.62 4.62 16.67
N THR A 457 -7.76 4.40 17.34
CA THR A 457 -8.92 5.31 17.29
C THR A 457 -8.86 6.33 18.42
N ILE A 458 -8.66 7.60 18.08
CA ILE A 458 -8.63 8.72 19.03
C ILE A 458 -10.03 9.34 19.09
N SER A 459 -10.64 9.39 20.29
CA SER A 459 -11.93 10.06 20.50
C SER A 459 -11.81 11.53 20.92
N GLY A 460 -10.65 11.93 21.45
CA GLY A 460 -10.32 13.30 21.88
C GLY A 460 -9.11 13.86 21.14
N THR A 461 -8.10 14.29 21.89
CA THR A 461 -6.84 14.82 21.34
C THR A 461 -5.65 13.92 21.68
N LEU A 462 -4.88 13.50 20.67
CA LEU A 462 -3.54 12.95 20.85
C LEU A 462 -2.57 14.11 21.08
N ASN A 463 -2.25 14.35 22.35
CA ASN A 463 -1.23 15.32 22.77
C ASN A 463 0.17 14.76 22.54
N PRO A 464 1.21 15.60 22.34
CA PRO A 464 2.58 15.12 22.24
C PRO A 464 3.03 14.41 23.54
N PRO A 465 3.99 13.48 23.45
CA PRO A 465 4.74 13.02 24.62
C PRO A 465 5.38 14.20 25.36
N ALA A 466 5.68 14.05 26.66
CA ALA A 466 6.29 15.11 27.47
C ALA A 466 7.66 15.58 26.92
N SER A 467 8.33 14.71 26.17
CA SER A 467 9.50 14.99 25.34
C SER A 467 9.53 13.99 24.18
N GLY A 468 9.98 14.42 23.01
CA GLY A 468 9.95 13.61 21.78
C GLY A 468 8.62 13.71 21.02
N ILE A 469 8.30 12.68 20.24
CA ILE A 469 7.17 12.65 19.30
C ILE A 469 6.68 11.20 19.12
N TYR A 470 5.43 10.97 18.77
CA TYR A 470 4.98 9.65 18.31
C TYR A 470 5.40 9.42 16.87
N GLU A 471 5.89 8.22 16.58
CA GLU A 471 6.30 7.81 15.23
C GLU A 471 5.22 6.91 14.62
N LEU A 472 4.55 7.38 13.56
CA LEU A 472 3.68 6.53 12.76
C LEU A 472 4.55 5.60 11.91
N SER A 473 4.48 4.31 12.18
CA SER A 473 5.36 3.31 11.56
C SER A 473 4.53 2.08 11.17
N GLY A 474 4.01 2.11 9.94
CA GLY A 474 3.10 1.10 9.38
C GLY A 474 1.67 1.13 9.93
N GLY A 475 1.46 1.69 11.12
CA GLY A 475 0.16 1.76 11.78
C GLY A 475 -0.84 2.74 11.16
N LYS A 476 -2.07 2.66 11.63
CA LYS A 476 -3.19 3.55 11.28
C LYS A 476 -3.66 4.35 12.49
N VAL A 477 -3.92 5.64 12.29
CA VAL A 477 -4.57 6.54 13.26
C VAL A 477 -5.88 7.03 12.69
N SER A 478 -6.96 6.90 13.46
CA SER A 478 -8.32 7.29 13.05
C SER A 478 -9.01 8.20 14.06
N GLY A 479 -9.81 9.14 13.57
CA GLY A 479 -10.66 10.00 14.41
C GLY A 479 -9.91 11.05 15.25
N GLY A 480 -10.68 11.92 15.88
CA GLY A 480 -10.18 12.89 16.86
C GLY A 480 -9.23 13.94 16.30
N THR A 481 -8.47 14.56 17.20
CA THR A 481 -7.49 15.61 16.90
C THR A 481 -6.08 15.13 17.22
N ILE A 482 -5.11 15.46 16.37
CA ILE A 482 -3.68 15.30 16.60
C ILE A 482 -3.11 16.70 16.87
N ALA A 483 -2.49 16.88 18.03
CA ALA A 483 -1.90 18.17 18.42
C ALA A 483 -0.55 18.41 17.72
N GLY A 484 -0.12 19.68 17.71
CA GLY A 484 1.14 20.08 17.10
C GLY A 484 2.33 19.36 17.73
N ASN A 485 3.25 18.89 16.89
CA ASN A 485 4.39 18.04 17.26
C ASN A 485 4.02 16.71 17.95
N ALA A 486 2.76 16.27 17.93
CA ALA A 486 2.39 14.99 18.54
C ALA A 486 2.79 13.79 17.69
N LEU A 487 2.70 13.87 16.37
CA LEU A 487 2.91 12.76 15.45
C LEU A 487 3.85 13.14 14.30
N THR A 488 4.78 12.25 13.95
CA THR A 488 5.58 12.27 12.72
C THR A 488 5.34 11.00 11.92
N THR A 489 5.57 11.07 10.61
CA THR A 489 5.67 9.90 9.73
C THR A 489 7.08 9.29 9.78
N THR A 490 7.21 8.05 9.31
CA THR A 490 8.49 7.34 9.15
C THR A 490 8.57 6.72 7.75
N SER A 491 9.73 6.17 7.37
CA SER A 491 9.89 5.38 6.14
C SER A 491 9.22 4.00 6.19
N GLY A 492 8.60 3.63 7.32
CA GLY A 492 7.71 2.48 7.42
C GLY A 492 6.27 2.79 6.96
N GLY A 493 6.03 3.99 6.44
CA GLY A 493 4.71 4.48 6.05
C GLY A 493 3.76 4.64 7.23
N GLY A 494 2.47 4.81 6.92
CA GLY A 494 1.40 4.92 7.90
C GLY A 494 0.09 5.38 7.28
N THR A 495 -1.02 5.32 8.02
CA THR A 495 -2.33 5.80 7.55
C THR A 495 -2.98 6.78 8.52
N LEU A 496 -3.45 7.92 8.01
CA LEU A 496 -4.34 8.86 8.69
C LEU A 496 -5.76 8.75 8.13
N ASN A 497 -6.77 8.66 9.00
CA ASN A 497 -8.14 8.35 8.59
C ASN A 497 -9.19 9.12 9.42
N GLY A 498 -9.70 10.24 8.90
CA GLY A 498 -10.73 10.99 9.60
C GLY A 498 -10.19 11.83 10.77
N VAL A 499 -8.94 12.28 10.71
CA VAL A 499 -8.24 12.99 11.80
C VAL A 499 -8.15 14.49 11.51
N THR A 500 -8.18 15.31 12.56
CA THR A 500 -7.85 16.75 12.46
C THR A 500 -6.45 16.99 13.01
N LEU A 501 -5.53 17.57 12.23
CA LEU A 501 -4.20 17.95 12.69
C LEU A 501 -4.16 19.45 12.96
N THR A 502 -3.58 19.85 14.09
CA THR A 502 -3.48 21.25 14.53
C THR A 502 -2.04 21.61 14.86
N GLY A 503 -1.64 22.87 14.70
CA GLY A 503 -0.28 23.31 15.00
C GLY A 503 0.79 22.74 14.05
N ALA A 504 2.03 22.65 14.51
CA ALA A 504 3.15 22.21 13.66
C ALA A 504 3.09 20.71 13.32
N PHE A 505 3.23 20.38 12.04
CA PHE A 505 3.31 19.01 11.54
C PHE A 505 4.43 18.90 10.50
N ASN A 506 5.48 18.15 10.82
CA ASN A 506 6.65 17.99 9.96
C ASN A 506 6.65 16.57 9.36
N LEU A 507 6.69 16.49 8.04
CA LEU A 507 6.90 15.27 7.27
C LEU A 507 8.41 15.13 6.98
N PRO A 508 9.15 14.22 7.64
CA PRO A 508 10.58 14.09 7.42
C PRO A 508 10.90 13.64 5.99
N ALA A 509 12.11 13.94 5.52
CA ALA A 509 12.58 13.55 4.20
C ALA A 509 12.57 12.01 4.02
N ASN A 510 12.18 11.54 2.83
CA ASN A 510 12.03 10.12 2.49
C ASN A 510 11.03 9.37 3.40
N THR A 511 9.91 10.01 3.75
CA THR A 511 8.79 9.36 4.44
C THR A 511 7.51 9.44 3.61
N ASP A 512 6.55 8.58 3.91
CA ASP A 512 5.23 8.60 3.31
C ASP A 512 4.14 8.45 4.39
N ALA A 513 2.96 8.98 4.09
CA ALA A 513 1.74 8.58 4.76
C ALA A 513 0.55 8.56 3.81
N SER A 514 -0.33 7.61 4.06
CA SER A 514 -1.60 7.47 3.36
C SER A 514 -2.72 8.24 4.07
N ILE A 515 -3.59 8.85 3.28
CA ILE A 515 -4.86 9.43 3.70
C ILE A 515 -5.96 8.48 3.22
N ALA A 516 -6.70 7.88 4.16
CA ALA A 516 -7.76 6.89 3.87
C ALA A 516 -9.19 7.39 4.14
N GLY A 517 -9.33 8.55 4.78
CA GLY A 517 -10.60 9.20 5.09
C GLY A 517 -10.44 10.73 5.06
N ASN A 518 -11.43 11.48 5.56
CA ASN A 518 -11.37 12.95 5.58
C ASN A 518 -10.40 13.47 6.64
N THR A 519 -9.17 13.78 6.23
CA THR A 519 -8.13 14.37 7.07
C THR A 519 -8.07 15.88 6.86
N VAL A 520 -7.99 16.66 7.95
CA VAL A 520 -7.99 18.13 7.90
C VAL A 520 -6.79 18.68 8.65
N PHE A 521 -5.96 19.47 7.98
CA PHE A 521 -5.04 20.40 8.64
C PHE A 521 -5.81 21.68 8.99
N ASN A 522 -5.84 22.03 10.28
CA ASN A 522 -6.65 23.11 10.85
C ASN A 522 -5.77 24.05 11.70
N GLY A 523 -5.50 25.25 11.19
CA GLY A 523 -4.53 26.19 11.78
C GLY A 523 -3.12 25.59 11.88
N ALA A 524 -2.76 24.69 10.97
CA ALA A 524 -1.51 23.95 11.04
C ALA A 524 -0.36 24.67 10.32
N SER A 525 0.88 24.35 10.70
CA SER A 525 2.08 24.66 9.92
C SER A 525 2.72 23.37 9.45
N VAL A 526 2.53 23.07 8.15
CA VAL A 526 2.93 21.80 7.53
C VAL A 526 4.24 21.99 6.78
N THR A 527 5.25 21.18 7.11
CA THR A 527 6.55 21.19 6.40
C THR A 527 6.78 19.86 5.71
N PHE A 528 7.01 19.90 4.39
CA PHE A 528 7.34 18.74 3.57
C PHE A 528 8.85 18.66 3.36
N GLY A 529 9.50 17.67 3.96
CA GLY A 529 10.89 17.32 3.67
C GLY A 529 11.07 16.81 2.24
N SER A 530 12.32 16.78 1.75
CA SER A 530 12.66 16.24 0.43
C SER A 530 12.09 14.84 0.24
N SER A 531 11.34 14.61 -0.84
CA SER A 531 10.71 13.31 -1.13
C SER A 531 9.85 12.78 0.04
N ALA A 532 9.10 13.67 0.70
CA ALA A 532 8.11 13.31 1.71
C ALA A 532 6.70 13.36 1.10
N TYR A 533 5.94 12.26 1.13
CA TYR A 533 4.72 12.09 0.34
C TYR A 533 3.44 11.94 1.19
N LEU A 534 2.36 12.60 0.79
CA LEU A 534 1.00 12.28 1.25
C LEU A 534 0.20 11.65 0.11
N TYR A 535 -0.24 10.40 0.29
CA TYR A 535 -0.98 9.63 -0.71
C TYR A 535 -2.47 9.51 -0.38
N LEU A 536 -3.36 9.98 -1.25
CA LEU A 536 -4.79 9.70 -1.17
C LEU A 536 -5.04 8.28 -1.72
N ASN A 537 -5.36 7.32 -0.83
CA ASN A 537 -5.34 5.88 -1.14
C ASN A 537 -6.69 5.16 -1.06
N ASN A 538 -7.78 5.89 -0.84
CA ASN A 538 -9.11 5.34 -0.65
C ASN A 538 -10.16 6.17 -1.41
N THR A 539 -11.30 5.57 -1.75
CA THR A 539 -12.44 6.28 -2.37
C THR A 539 -12.98 7.40 -1.48
N ALA A 540 -12.87 7.25 -0.16
CA ALA A 540 -13.26 8.26 0.84
C ALA A 540 -12.10 9.16 1.29
N ALA A 541 -10.92 9.08 0.65
CA ALA A 541 -9.77 9.88 1.00
C ALA A 541 -9.99 11.35 0.58
N ALA A 542 -10.05 12.23 1.58
CA ALA A 542 -10.08 13.66 1.37
C ALA A 542 -9.02 14.33 2.25
N LEU A 543 -8.23 15.24 1.69
CA LEU A 543 -7.29 16.07 2.44
C LEU A 543 -7.67 17.54 2.30
N THR A 544 -7.86 18.22 3.42
CA THR A 544 -8.15 19.67 3.45
C THR A 544 -7.07 20.42 4.22
N PHE A 545 -6.51 21.46 3.60
CA PHE A 545 -5.78 22.53 4.29
C PHE A 545 -6.77 23.68 4.53
N ASP A 546 -7.10 23.99 5.79
CA ASP A 546 -8.07 25.05 6.13
C ASP A 546 -7.53 26.47 5.79
N PRO A 547 -8.38 27.52 5.84
CA PRO A 547 -7.98 28.90 5.54
C PRO A 547 -6.79 29.45 6.35
N THR A 548 -6.55 28.93 7.56
CA THR A 548 -5.47 29.37 8.44
C THR A 548 -4.22 28.48 8.38
N THR A 549 -4.26 27.36 7.67
CA THR A 549 -3.12 26.46 7.51
C THR A 549 -2.07 27.03 6.54
N THR A 550 -0.81 26.82 6.89
CA THR A 550 0.35 27.13 6.04
C THR A 550 1.10 25.85 5.69
N GLY A 551 1.58 25.73 4.45
CA GLY A 551 2.36 24.60 3.96
C GLY A 551 3.63 25.05 3.24
N THR A 552 4.77 24.40 3.48
CA THR A 552 6.05 24.74 2.83
C THR A 552 6.92 23.50 2.53
N GLY A 553 7.91 23.65 1.64
CA GLY A 553 8.90 22.62 1.32
C GLY A 553 8.67 21.91 -0.02
N ASP A 554 8.98 20.62 -0.07
CA ASP A 554 8.77 19.75 -1.24
C ASP A 554 7.31 19.29 -1.28
N LEU A 555 6.39 20.21 -1.59
CA LEU A 555 4.94 19.95 -1.63
C LEU A 555 4.63 18.73 -2.53
N ARG A 556 4.25 17.61 -1.90
CA ARG A 556 3.93 16.34 -2.55
C ARG A 556 2.67 15.74 -1.95
N VAL A 557 1.55 15.99 -2.59
CA VAL A 557 0.24 15.41 -2.25
C VAL A 557 -0.38 14.86 -3.52
N LEU A 558 -0.58 13.54 -3.57
CA LEU A 558 -0.88 12.80 -4.80
C LEU A 558 -1.99 11.78 -4.52
N ASP A 559 -2.82 11.47 -5.51
CA ASP A 559 -3.64 10.26 -5.45
C ASP A 559 -2.91 9.04 -6.00
N SER A 560 -3.36 7.87 -5.55
CA SER A 560 -2.93 6.57 -6.07
C SER A 560 -3.75 6.11 -7.28
N GLY A 561 -4.35 7.06 -8.02
CA GLY A 561 -5.25 6.79 -9.14
C GLY A 561 -6.68 6.36 -8.76
N VAL A 562 -6.99 6.20 -7.47
CA VAL A 562 -8.30 5.78 -6.94
C VAL A 562 -9.39 6.82 -7.26
N ALA A 563 -10.57 6.37 -7.66
CA ALA A 563 -11.71 7.24 -7.94
C ALA A 563 -12.23 7.92 -6.65
N GLY A 564 -12.70 9.17 -6.75
CA GLY A 564 -13.33 9.88 -5.62
C GLY A 564 -12.38 10.61 -4.67
N THR A 565 -11.06 10.56 -4.88
CA THR A 565 -10.09 11.29 -4.05
C THR A 565 -10.25 12.81 -4.18
N VAL A 566 -10.19 13.53 -3.06
CA VAL A 566 -10.37 14.99 -3.00
C VAL A 566 -9.20 15.67 -2.29
N LEU A 567 -8.61 16.69 -2.92
CA LEU A 567 -7.61 17.55 -2.31
C LEU A 567 -8.10 19.00 -2.33
N THR A 568 -8.26 19.60 -1.15
CA THR A 568 -8.76 20.97 -0.99
C THR A 568 -7.72 21.84 -0.32
N ASN A 569 -7.26 22.90 -0.99
CA ASN A 569 -6.48 23.97 -0.37
C ASN A 569 -7.31 25.23 -0.18
N GLN A 570 -7.51 25.63 1.07
CA GLN A 570 -8.07 26.93 1.46
C GLN A 570 -7.01 27.85 2.07
N GLY A 571 -5.88 27.29 2.52
CA GLY A 571 -4.78 27.99 3.18
C GLY A 571 -3.69 28.47 2.22
N THR A 572 -2.46 28.62 2.74
CA THR A 572 -1.30 29.11 1.97
C THR A 572 -0.22 28.06 1.81
N LEU A 573 -0.02 27.56 0.59
CA LEU A 573 1.00 26.55 0.26
C LEU A 573 2.13 27.19 -0.58
N THR A 574 3.38 26.99 -0.17
CA THR A 574 4.56 27.52 -0.89
C THR A 574 5.56 26.41 -1.20
N HIS A 575 5.74 26.09 -2.49
CA HIS A 575 6.78 25.16 -2.92
C HIS A 575 8.14 25.86 -3.01
N THR A 576 9.00 25.55 -2.04
CA THR A 576 10.30 26.20 -1.79
C THR A 576 11.50 25.28 -2.01
N HIS A 577 11.27 24.03 -2.43
CA HIS A 577 12.31 23.02 -2.59
C HIS A 577 12.84 22.94 -4.05
N ALA A 578 14.02 22.35 -4.23
CA ALA A 578 14.71 22.30 -5.52
C ALA A 578 14.25 21.14 -6.44
N SER A 579 13.73 20.04 -5.88
CA SER A 579 13.01 19.01 -6.64
C SER A 579 11.65 19.54 -7.10
N SER A 580 11.06 18.93 -8.13
CA SER A 580 9.73 19.34 -8.61
C SER A 580 8.60 18.81 -7.73
N GLY A 581 7.77 19.69 -7.17
CA GLY A 581 6.61 19.33 -6.35
C GLY A 581 5.38 18.89 -7.16
N GLU A 582 4.43 18.25 -6.49
CA GLU A 582 3.23 17.63 -7.08
C GLU A 582 2.01 17.81 -6.16
N LEU A 583 0.91 18.35 -6.68
CA LEU A 583 -0.36 18.55 -5.96
C LEU A 583 -1.55 18.09 -6.83
N TYR A 584 -2.07 16.90 -6.58
CA TYR A 584 -3.25 16.41 -7.30
C TYR A 584 -4.07 15.36 -6.55
N ALA A 585 -5.36 15.32 -6.91
CA ALA A 585 -6.33 14.26 -6.64
C ALA A 585 -7.35 14.26 -7.80
N LYS A 586 -8.30 13.32 -7.86
CA LYS A 586 -9.35 13.34 -8.92
C LYS A 586 -10.08 14.68 -8.97
N THR A 587 -10.45 15.19 -7.81
CA THR A 587 -10.93 16.56 -7.64
C THR A 587 -9.93 17.34 -6.80
N PHE A 588 -9.21 18.27 -7.44
CA PHE A 588 -8.38 19.24 -6.77
C PHE A 588 -9.06 20.61 -6.76
N THR A 589 -9.24 21.19 -5.57
CA THR A 589 -9.88 22.49 -5.36
C THR A 589 -8.92 23.44 -4.64
N ASN A 590 -8.61 24.58 -5.24
CA ASN A 590 -7.87 25.66 -4.58
C ASN A 590 -8.75 26.91 -4.43
N SER A 591 -9.13 27.23 -3.19
CA SER A 591 -9.68 28.54 -2.81
C SER A 591 -8.66 29.43 -2.07
N GLY A 592 -7.54 28.83 -1.62
CA GLY A 592 -6.44 29.52 -0.96
C GLY A 592 -5.36 30.05 -1.91
N THR A 593 -4.13 30.16 -1.41
CA THR A 593 -2.95 30.60 -2.16
C THR A 593 -1.97 29.44 -2.36
N ILE A 594 -1.47 29.29 -3.59
CA ILE A 594 -0.39 28.37 -3.95
C ILE A 594 0.69 29.17 -4.67
N THR A 595 1.95 29.06 -4.23
CA THR A 595 3.09 29.72 -4.88
C THR A 595 4.24 28.74 -5.06
N ALA A 596 4.81 28.65 -6.26
CA ALA A 596 6.12 28.02 -6.48
C ALA A 596 7.19 29.11 -6.57
N THR A 597 8.32 28.92 -5.87
CA THR A 597 9.44 29.90 -5.84
C THR A 597 10.82 29.33 -6.17
N ALA A 598 10.99 28.01 -6.15
CA ALA A 598 12.31 27.37 -6.26
C ALA A 598 12.47 26.40 -7.45
N SER A 599 11.43 25.63 -7.77
CA SER A 599 11.44 24.62 -8.83
C SER A 599 10.05 24.45 -9.44
N ASN A 600 9.89 23.47 -10.33
CA ASN A 600 8.60 23.19 -10.95
C ASN A 600 7.58 22.68 -9.93
N LEU A 601 6.31 23.08 -10.07
CA LEU A 601 5.19 22.54 -9.30
C LEU A 601 4.11 22.04 -10.27
N GLN A 602 3.80 20.75 -10.23
CA GLN A 602 2.67 20.19 -10.97
C GLN A 602 1.40 20.31 -10.13
N ILE A 603 0.33 20.81 -10.76
CA ILE A 603 -1.01 20.90 -10.18
C ILE A 603 -1.97 20.18 -11.12
N GLY A 604 -2.65 19.17 -10.60
CA GLY A 604 -3.44 18.23 -11.39
C GLY A 604 -2.62 17.11 -12.04
N SER A 605 -3.24 16.41 -12.99
CA SER A 605 -2.61 15.32 -13.75
C SER A 605 -3.10 15.33 -15.19
N THR A 606 -2.25 14.92 -16.13
CA THR A 606 -2.58 14.82 -17.57
C THR A 606 -3.44 13.60 -17.90
N ASN A 607 -3.63 12.69 -16.94
CA ASN A 607 -4.54 11.56 -17.03
C ASN A 607 -6.01 12.02 -17.14
N ALA A 608 -6.85 11.19 -17.77
CA ALA A 608 -8.29 11.45 -17.84
C ALA A 608 -8.94 11.46 -16.45
N SER A 609 -10.05 12.21 -16.33
CA SER A 609 -10.86 12.34 -15.11
C SER A 609 -10.20 13.06 -13.93
N TYR A 610 -9.12 13.80 -14.15
CA TYR A 610 -8.56 14.75 -13.18
C TYR A 610 -9.08 16.17 -13.46
N SER A 611 -9.50 16.86 -12.40
CA SER A 611 -10.05 18.21 -12.47
C SER A 611 -9.37 19.15 -11.47
N THR A 612 -8.97 20.33 -11.95
CA THR A 612 -8.30 21.40 -11.21
C THR A 612 -9.23 22.62 -11.17
N LEU A 613 -9.85 22.86 -10.01
CA LEU A 613 -10.78 23.95 -9.77
C LEU A 613 -10.07 25.05 -8.96
N ASN A 614 -9.77 26.18 -9.58
CA ASN A 614 -9.14 27.32 -8.90
C ASN A 614 -10.11 28.49 -8.72
N SER A 615 -10.53 28.77 -7.48
CA SER A 615 -11.17 30.03 -7.10
C SER A 615 -10.22 30.95 -6.32
N GLY A 616 -9.07 30.45 -5.90
CA GLY A 616 -8.02 31.17 -5.17
C GLY A 616 -6.91 31.70 -6.10
N THR A 617 -5.69 31.76 -5.58
CA THR A 617 -4.50 32.21 -6.31
C THR A 617 -3.49 31.09 -6.52
N ILE A 618 -3.00 30.92 -7.75
CA ILE A 618 -1.86 30.06 -8.09
C ILE A 618 -0.78 30.92 -8.75
N THR A 619 0.46 30.86 -8.26
CA THR A 619 1.56 31.73 -8.73
C THR A 619 2.83 30.94 -9.05
N ALA A 620 3.38 31.14 -10.25
CA ALA A 620 4.76 30.80 -10.62
C ALA A 620 5.64 32.05 -10.45
N ASN A 621 6.56 32.06 -9.48
CA ASN A 621 7.38 33.23 -9.14
C ASN A 621 8.87 32.90 -9.18
N GLY A 622 9.58 33.32 -10.24
CA GLY A 622 11.03 33.21 -10.33
C GLY A 622 11.54 32.60 -11.63
N SER A 623 12.78 32.92 -12.00
CA SER A 623 13.42 32.40 -13.20
C SER A 623 13.65 30.89 -13.08
N GLY A 624 13.19 30.13 -14.07
CA GLY A 624 13.23 28.66 -14.06
C GLY A 624 12.08 27.98 -13.31
N VAL A 625 11.19 28.73 -12.64
CA VAL A 625 10.01 28.19 -11.98
C VAL A 625 8.88 27.97 -12.99
N ILE A 626 8.39 26.74 -13.09
CA ILE A 626 7.24 26.39 -13.94
C ILE A 626 6.12 25.80 -13.07
N VAL A 627 4.93 26.39 -13.10
CA VAL A 627 3.72 25.74 -12.59
C VAL A 627 3.03 25.07 -13.76
N TYR A 628 2.96 23.74 -13.72
CA TYR A 628 2.19 22.94 -14.67
C TYR A 628 0.75 22.83 -14.19
N LEU A 629 -0.19 23.18 -15.07
CA LEU A 629 -1.63 23.12 -14.84
C LEU A 629 -2.21 22.05 -15.76
N ASP A 630 -2.45 20.88 -15.20
CA ASP A 630 -2.71 19.66 -15.96
C ASP A 630 -4.18 19.20 -15.86
N GLY A 631 -4.69 18.70 -16.99
CA GLY A 631 -6.03 18.10 -17.09
C GLY A 631 -7.14 19.14 -17.28
N ASN A 632 -8.33 18.86 -16.75
CA ASN A 632 -9.47 19.79 -16.83
C ASN A 632 -9.29 20.96 -15.85
N VAL A 633 -8.75 22.08 -16.33
CA VAL A 633 -8.53 23.31 -15.56
C VAL A 633 -9.72 24.25 -15.71
N SER A 634 -10.35 24.60 -14.58
CA SER A 634 -11.36 25.65 -14.47
C SER A 634 -10.95 26.68 -13.41
N ASN A 635 -10.62 27.88 -13.87
CA ASN A 635 -10.20 29.01 -13.05
C ASN A 635 -11.28 30.10 -12.99
N THR A 636 -11.75 30.41 -11.79
CA THR A 636 -12.52 31.63 -11.45
C THR A 636 -11.73 32.59 -10.55
N GLY A 637 -10.55 32.17 -10.09
CA GLY A 637 -9.60 32.99 -9.34
C GLY A 637 -8.49 33.55 -10.23
N SER A 638 -7.26 33.58 -9.70
CA SER A 638 -6.10 34.19 -10.35
C SER A 638 -4.99 33.17 -10.62
N LEU A 639 -4.49 33.13 -11.86
CA LEU A 639 -3.26 32.44 -12.23
C LEU A 639 -2.19 33.49 -12.55
N ASN A 640 -1.07 33.45 -11.83
CA ASN A 640 -0.03 34.48 -11.93
C ASN A 640 1.30 33.89 -12.39
N ALA A 641 1.97 34.57 -13.32
CA ALA A 641 3.37 34.31 -13.67
C ALA A 641 4.18 35.59 -13.43
N THR A 642 5.15 35.53 -12.52
CA THR A 642 5.94 36.69 -12.11
C THR A 642 7.43 36.38 -12.09
N ASN A 643 8.27 37.42 -12.25
CA ASN A 643 9.73 37.33 -12.17
C ASN A 643 10.32 36.23 -13.08
N SER A 644 9.89 36.18 -14.34
CA SER A 644 10.23 35.15 -15.34
C SER A 644 9.72 33.71 -15.05
N GLY A 645 8.82 33.54 -14.09
CA GLY A 645 8.08 32.29 -13.87
C GLY A 645 7.13 31.98 -15.04
N GLN A 646 6.74 30.71 -15.17
CA GLN A 646 5.91 30.24 -16.29
C GLN A 646 4.69 29.44 -15.81
N LEU A 647 3.54 29.73 -16.39
CA LEU A 647 2.35 28.88 -16.32
C LEU A 647 2.31 28.01 -17.59
N VAL A 648 2.24 26.69 -17.45
CA VAL A 648 2.18 25.76 -18.59
C VAL A 648 0.96 24.86 -18.48
N PHE A 649 0.01 25.02 -19.39
CA PHE A 649 -1.19 24.19 -19.46
C PHE A 649 -0.87 22.90 -20.24
N ARG A 650 -1.19 21.72 -19.70
CA ARG A 650 -0.94 20.39 -20.34
C ARG A 650 -2.13 19.45 -20.21
N GLY A 651 -2.04 18.28 -20.86
CA GLY A 651 -3.10 17.28 -20.89
C GLY A 651 -4.27 17.65 -21.81
N ASP A 652 -5.33 16.85 -21.78
CA ASP A 652 -6.59 17.16 -22.45
C ASP A 652 -7.49 17.95 -21.49
N ASN A 653 -7.88 19.15 -21.89
CA ASN A 653 -8.79 20.01 -21.17
C ASN A 653 -10.06 20.17 -22.01
N SER A 654 -11.06 19.35 -21.70
CA SER A 654 -12.32 19.23 -22.45
C SER A 654 -13.27 20.42 -22.25
N SER A 655 -13.04 21.25 -21.23
CA SER A 655 -13.89 22.39 -20.89
C SER A 655 -13.07 23.49 -20.21
N ALA A 656 -12.12 24.06 -20.96
CA ALA A 656 -11.14 24.99 -20.41
C ALA A 656 -11.78 26.32 -20.02
N ASN A 657 -11.60 26.72 -18.76
CA ASN A 657 -11.76 28.10 -18.33
C ASN A 657 -10.45 28.54 -17.68
N LEU A 658 -9.71 29.42 -18.35
CA LEU A 658 -8.44 29.94 -17.83
C LEU A 658 -8.62 31.17 -16.92
N GLY A 659 -9.82 31.75 -16.86
CA GLY A 659 -10.17 32.87 -15.98
C GLY A 659 -9.20 34.06 -16.10
N THR A 660 -8.87 34.66 -14.95
CA THR A 660 -7.89 35.73 -14.86
C THR A 660 -6.47 35.17 -14.87
N VAL A 661 -5.68 35.56 -15.86
CA VAL A 661 -4.25 35.25 -15.97
C VAL A 661 -3.44 36.56 -15.97
N ASN A 662 -2.48 36.68 -15.06
CA ASN A 662 -1.64 37.87 -14.90
C ASN A 662 -0.16 37.53 -15.16
N LEU A 663 0.48 38.18 -16.13
CA LEU A 663 1.89 37.96 -16.47
C LEU A 663 2.69 39.25 -16.25
N SER A 664 3.59 39.26 -15.27
CA SER A 664 4.40 40.45 -14.92
C SER A 664 5.88 40.12 -14.79
N SER A 665 6.75 41.13 -14.88
CA SER A 665 8.21 40.99 -14.74
C SER A 665 8.82 39.82 -15.54
N GLY A 666 8.44 39.69 -16.81
CA GLY A 666 8.89 38.63 -17.72
C GLY A 666 8.16 37.29 -17.61
N GLY A 667 7.10 37.20 -16.79
CA GLY A 667 6.28 35.99 -16.67
C GLY A 667 5.59 35.58 -17.98
N ARG A 668 5.31 34.28 -18.16
CA ARG A 668 4.77 33.71 -19.40
C ARG A 668 3.64 32.72 -19.14
N ALA A 669 2.69 32.61 -20.08
CA ALA A 669 1.68 31.55 -20.10
C ALA A 669 1.73 30.77 -21.42
N ARG A 670 1.78 29.45 -21.32
CA ARG A 670 2.15 28.54 -22.42
C ARG A 670 1.14 27.41 -22.56
N ILE A 671 0.56 27.25 -23.74
CA ILE A 671 -0.42 26.19 -24.05
C ILE A 671 0.32 25.02 -24.71
N HIS A 672 0.49 23.94 -23.94
CA HIS A 672 1.09 22.65 -24.35
C HIS A 672 0.08 21.50 -24.17
N SER A 673 -1.20 21.82 -23.96
CA SER A 673 -2.30 20.85 -23.89
C SER A 673 -2.36 20.02 -25.16
N SER A 674 -2.55 18.70 -25.03
CA SER A 674 -2.87 17.82 -26.17
C SER A 674 -4.15 18.28 -26.84
N ASN A 675 -5.04 18.91 -26.07
CA ASN A 675 -6.19 19.66 -26.56
C ASN A 675 -6.69 20.64 -25.46
N LEU A 676 -6.84 21.92 -25.79
CA LEU A 676 -7.46 22.95 -24.95
C LEU A 676 -8.80 23.35 -25.58
N THR A 677 -9.90 22.80 -25.10
CA THR A 677 -11.24 23.06 -25.66
C THR A 677 -11.85 24.29 -24.99
N ILE A 678 -12.05 25.36 -25.74
CA ILE A 678 -12.71 26.57 -25.28
C ILE A 678 -14.17 26.60 -25.79
N SER A 679 -15.13 26.72 -24.86
CA SER A 679 -16.57 26.79 -25.18
C SER A 679 -17.09 28.23 -25.32
N GLY A 680 -16.35 29.20 -24.78
CA GLY A 680 -16.61 30.64 -24.87
C GLY A 680 -15.44 31.38 -25.49
N THR A 681 -15.05 32.51 -24.89
CA THR A 681 -13.94 33.35 -25.37
C THR A 681 -12.67 33.17 -24.54
N LEU A 682 -11.56 32.84 -25.19
CA LEU A 682 -10.21 33.00 -24.65
C LEU A 682 -9.81 34.48 -24.72
N ASN A 683 -9.99 35.19 -23.61
CA ASN A 683 -9.59 36.58 -23.44
C ASN A 683 -8.06 36.67 -23.24
N PRO A 684 -7.40 37.79 -23.61
CA PRO A 684 -5.98 37.97 -23.30
C PRO A 684 -5.71 37.96 -21.80
N PRO A 685 -4.50 37.55 -21.36
CA PRO A 685 -4.01 37.85 -20.02
C PRO A 685 -4.07 39.35 -19.71
N ALA A 686 -4.16 39.73 -18.43
CA ALA A 686 -4.21 41.14 -18.01
C ALA A 686 -2.97 41.95 -18.48
N SER A 687 -1.86 41.26 -18.68
CA SER A 687 -0.66 41.73 -19.36
C SER A 687 0.06 40.54 -19.98
N GLY A 688 0.70 40.74 -21.15
CA GLY A 688 1.32 39.66 -21.92
C GLY A 688 0.34 38.95 -22.87
N ILE A 689 0.66 37.71 -23.25
CA ILE A 689 -0.07 36.92 -24.26
C ILE A 689 0.07 35.42 -23.98
N TYR A 690 -0.89 34.58 -24.38
CA TYR A 690 -0.70 33.13 -24.37
C TYR A 690 0.18 32.70 -25.54
N GLU A 691 1.12 31.80 -25.28
CA GLU A 691 1.98 31.20 -26.29
C GLU A 691 1.45 29.81 -26.69
N LEU A 692 1.00 29.65 -27.92
CA LEU A 692 0.76 28.33 -28.52
C LEU A 692 2.12 27.71 -28.88
N SER A 693 2.44 26.57 -28.25
CA SER A 693 3.75 25.93 -28.37
C SER A 693 3.62 24.42 -28.32
N GLY A 694 3.41 23.80 -29.48
CA GLY A 694 3.18 22.36 -29.65
C GLY A 694 1.79 21.88 -29.21
N GLY A 695 1.08 22.66 -28.38
CA GLY A 695 -0.29 22.35 -27.96
C GLY A 695 -1.34 22.60 -29.03
N LYS A 696 -2.59 22.23 -28.70
CA LYS A 696 -3.78 22.40 -29.54
C LYS A 696 -4.84 23.23 -28.83
N VAL A 697 -5.50 24.15 -29.54
CA VAL A 697 -6.68 24.90 -29.07
C VAL A 697 -7.87 24.54 -29.96
N SER A 698 -9.01 24.18 -29.37
CA SER A 698 -10.20 23.72 -30.08
C SER A 698 -11.45 24.54 -29.72
N GLY A 699 -12.29 24.82 -30.73
CA GLY A 699 -13.59 25.48 -30.55
C GLY A 699 -13.53 26.97 -30.20
N GLY A 700 -14.70 27.52 -29.87
CA GLY A 700 -14.86 28.84 -29.26
C GLY A 700 -14.25 30.02 -30.02
N THR A 701 -14.04 31.12 -29.29
CA THR A 701 -13.49 32.38 -29.80
C THR A 701 -12.16 32.70 -29.11
N ILE A 702 -11.16 33.16 -29.86
CA ILE A 702 -9.89 33.68 -29.35
C ILE A 702 -9.92 35.19 -29.61
N ALA A 703 -9.86 35.97 -28.55
CA ALA A 703 -9.90 37.44 -28.64
C ALA A 703 -8.58 38.02 -29.17
N GLY A 704 -8.64 39.26 -29.64
CA GLY A 704 -7.47 39.99 -30.13
C GLY A 704 -6.38 40.10 -29.07
N ASN A 705 -5.14 39.89 -29.48
CA ASN A 705 -3.94 39.79 -28.64
C ASN A 705 -3.97 38.67 -27.57
N ALA A 706 -4.91 37.72 -27.62
CA ALA A 706 -4.95 36.65 -26.62
C ALA A 706 -3.90 35.55 -26.86
N LEU A 707 -3.66 35.19 -28.13
CA LEU A 707 -2.82 34.05 -28.50
C LEU A 707 -1.77 34.43 -29.55
N THR A 708 -0.53 34.00 -29.35
CA THR A 708 0.56 34.05 -30.35
C THR A 708 1.06 32.64 -30.64
N THR A 709 1.54 32.44 -31.87
CA THR A 709 2.30 31.25 -32.27
C THR A 709 3.74 31.32 -31.79
N THR A 710 4.42 30.16 -31.77
CA THR A 710 5.85 30.03 -31.48
C THR A 710 6.54 29.18 -32.55
N SER A 711 7.87 29.08 -32.51
CA SER A 711 8.65 28.20 -33.40
C SER A 711 8.40 26.70 -33.15
N SER A 712 7.89 26.35 -31.96
CA SER A 712 7.40 25.00 -31.63
C SER A 712 6.05 24.66 -32.25
N GLY A 713 5.43 25.60 -32.97
CA GLY A 713 4.16 25.38 -33.66
C GLY A 713 2.97 25.21 -32.71
N GLY A 714 1.97 24.48 -33.21
CA GLY A 714 0.75 24.11 -32.49
C GLY A 714 -0.43 23.94 -33.44
N VAL A 715 -1.61 23.67 -32.92
CA VAL A 715 -2.82 23.40 -33.72
C VAL A 715 -3.97 24.34 -33.30
N LEU A 716 -4.58 25.01 -34.27
CA LEU A 716 -5.88 25.67 -34.14
C LEU A 716 -6.95 24.74 -34.73
N ASN A 717 -8.01 24.44 -33.98
CA ASN A 717 -8.99 23.42 -34.35
C ASN A 717 -10.45 23.90 -34.24
N GLY A 718 -11.02 24.42 -35.33
CA GLY A 718 -12.40 24.90 -35.30
C GLY A 718 -12.60 26.17 -34.46
N THR A 719 -11.59 27.04 -34.43
CA THR A 719 -11.52 28.25 -33.60
C THR A 719 -11.93 29.51 -34.37
N THR A 720 -12.61 30.46 -33.73
CA THR A 720 -12.85 31.80 -34.30
C THR A 720 -11.86 32.80 -33.70
N LEU A 721 -11.07 33.51 -34.50
CA LEU A 721 -10.13 34.55 -34.03
C LEU A 721 -10.65 35.94 -34.42
N THR A 722 -10.63 36.88 -33.48
CA THR A 722 -11.14 38.25 -33.67
C THR A 722 -10.11 39.31 -33.29
N GLY A 723 -10.26 40.54 -33.77
CA GLY A 723 -9.36 41.65 -33.43
C GLY A 723 -7.92 41.42 -33.92
N ALA A 724 -6.93 41.99 -33.23
CA ALA A 724 -5.53 41.87 -33.64
C ALA A 724 -4.97 40.45 -33.44
N VAL A 725 -4.45 39.84 -34.50
CA VAL A 725 -3.74 38.55 -34.47
C VAL A 725 -2.36 38.72 -35.09
N ASN A 726 -1.31 38.52 -34.30
CA ASN A 726 0.07 38.64 -34.78
C ASN A 726 0.71 37.24 -34.83
N LEU A 727 1.28 36.89 -35.98
CA LEU A 727 2.07 35.66 -36.18
C LEU A 727 3.54 36.07 -36.25
N PRO A 728 4.34 35.90 -35.18
CA PRO A 728 5.72 36.36 -35.16
C PRO A 728 6.60 35.66 -36.19
N ALA A 729 7.70 36.31 -36.58
CA ALA A 729 8.64 35.75 -37.56
C ALA A 729 9.15 34.35 -37.16
N ASN A 730 9.25 33.45 -38.14
CA ASN A 730 9.66 32.04 -37.96
C ASN A 730 8.76 31.22 -37.00
N THR A 731 7.48 31.58 -36.87
CA THR A 731 6.49 30.80 -36.10
C THR A 731 5.43 30.19 -37.01
N HIS A 732 4.69 29.20 -36.52
CA HIS A 732 3.64 28.57 -37.32
C HIS A 732 2.47 28.06 -36.47
N ALA A 733 1.34 27.82 -37.13
CA ALA A 733 0.24 27.01 -36.60
C ALA A 733 -0.33 26.10 -37.69
N SER A 734 -0.62 24.87 -37.31
CA SER A 734 -1.41 23.92 -38.10
C SER A 734 -2.90 24.23 -37.95
N ILE A 735 -3.66 24.14 -39.04
CA ILE A 735 -5.11 24.34 -39.04
C ILE A 735 -5.82 22.99 -39.15
N ALA A 736 -6.71 22.72 -38.19
CA ALA A 736 -7.63 21.60 -38.15
C ALA A 736 -9.07 22.13 -38.03
N GLY A 737 -10.07 21.35 -38.47
CA GLY A 737 -11.47 21.81 -38.47
C GLY A 737 -11.64 23.15 -39.20
N ASN A 738 -12.70 23.91 -38.87
CA ASN A 738 -12.95 25.21 -39.50
C ASN A 738 -12.49 26.39 -38.65
N THR A 739 -11.26 26.86 -38.85
CA THR A 739 -10.75 28.08 -38.20
C THR A 739 -11.12 29.32 -39.02
N VAL A 740 -11.65 30.33 -38.35
CA VAL A 740 -12.18 31.56 -38.98
C VAL A 740 -11.53 32.79 -38.36
N PHE A 741 -10.88 33.61 -39.17
CA PHE A 741 -10.62 35.01 -38.85
C PHE A 741 -11.89 35.81 -39.11
N ASN A 742 -12.44 36.46 -38.08
CA ASN A 742 -13.71 37.16 -38.10
C ASN A 742 -13.54 38.60 -37.60
N GLY A 743 -13.56 39.57 -38.51
CA GLY A 743 -13.22 40.97 -38.23
C GLY A 743 -11.82 41.13 -37.63
N ALA A 744 -10.88 40.27 -38.03
CA ALA A 744 -9.53 40.25 -37.48
C ALA A 744 -8.58 41.14 -38.29
N THR A 745 -7.58 41.71 -37.61
CA THR A 745 -6.40 42.32 -38.23
C THR A 745 -5.23 41.36 -38.06
N VAL A 746 -4.90 40.62 -39.11
CA VAL A 746 -3.89 39.56 -39.10
C VAL A 746 -2.56 40.07 -39.66
N THR A 747 -1.47 39.89 -38.92
CA THR A 747 -0.11 40.28 -39.36
C THR A 747 0.80 39.06 -39.41
N PHE A 748 1.36 38.79 -40.59
CA PHE A 748 2.36 37.74 -40.82
C PHE A 748 3.78 38.33 -40.76
N GLY A 749 4.54 37.97 -39.73
CA GLY A 749 5.98 38.25 -39.67
C GLY A 749 6.76 37.42 -40.70
N ASN A 750 8.02 37.82 -40.97
CA ASN A 750 8.90 37.13 -41.92
C ASN A 750 8.92 35.60 -41.67
N SER A 751 8.59 34.83 -42.70
CA SER A 751 8.54 33.36 -42.66
C SER A 751 7.63 32.77 -41.57
N ALA A 752 6.65 33.55 -41.09
CA ALA A 752 5.52 33.03 -40.33
C ALA A 752 4.51 32.39 -41.28
N TYR A 753 3.89 31.27 -40.92
CA TYR A 753 2.91 30.61 -41.80
C TYR A 753 1.79 29.88 -41.06
N LEU A 754 0.64 29.76 -41.72
CA LEU A 754 -0.44 28.85 -41.34
C LEU A 754 -0.40 27.62 -42.24
N TYR A 755 -0.57 26.43 -41.68
CA TYR A 755 -0.37 25.17 -42.38
C TYR A 755 -1.62 24.30 -42.38
N LEU A 756 -2.21 24.11 -43.56
CA LEU A 756 -3.30 23.16 -43.82
C LEU A 756 -2.70 21.77 -44.02
N ASN A 757 -2.36 21.13 -42.91
CA ASN A 757 -1.71 19.81 -42.88
C ASN A 757 -2.55 18.72 -42.18
N VAL A 758 -3.76 19.06 -41.72
CA VAL A 758 -4.73 18.14 -41.12
C VAL A 758 -5.88 17.91 -42.10
N ALA A 759 -6.32 16.66 -42.24
CA ALA A 759 -7.44 16.31 -43.12
C ALA A 759 -8.71 17.10 -42.75
N ALA A 760 -9.41 17.61 -43.77
CA ALA A 760 -10.56 18.50 -43.62
C ALA A 760 -10.30 19.80 -42.82
N GLY A 761 -9.04 20.27 -42.71
CA GLY A 761 -8.72 21.60 -42.22
C GLY A 761 -9.22 22.70 -43.16
N SER A 762 -9.92 23.69 -42.62
CA SER A 762 -10.50 24.83 -43.34
C SER A 762 -10.06 26.13 -42.65
N LEU A 763 -9.53 27.06 -43.44
CA LEU A 763 -9.18 28.40 -43.00
C LEU A 763 -10.03 29.43 -43.75
N THR A 764 -10.75 30.28 -43.02
CA THR A 764 -11.55 31.37 -43.59
C THR A 764 -11.06 32.73 -43.10
N PHE A 765 -10.79 33.65 -44.01
CA PHE A 765 -10.72 35.09 -43.75
C PHE A 765 -12.08 35.69 -44.11
N ASP A 766 -12.85 36.17 -43.14
CA ASP A 766 -14.21 36.72 -43.38
C ASP A 766 -14.18 38.05 -44.16
N GLY A 767 -15.37 38.54 -44.54
CA GLY A 767 -15.52 39.76 -45.35
C GLY A 767 -14.98 41.04 -44.70
N THR A 768 -14.79 41.05 -43.39
CA THR A 768 -14.26 42.19 -42.63
C THR A 768 -12.82 42.02 -42.15
N THR A 769 -12.21 40.84 -42.36
CA THR A 769 -10.82 40.58 -41.98
C THR A 769 -9.84 41.28 -42.91
N ILE A 770 -8.79 41.86 -42.31
CA ILE A 770 -7.65 42.48 -43.01
C ILE A 770 -6.39 41.69 -42.63
N ALA A 771 -5.67 41.15 -43.62
CA ALA A 771 -4.41 40.44 -43.41
C ALA A 771 -3.26 41.14 -44.15
N SER A 772 -2.08 41.22 -43.52
CA SER A 772 -0.89 41.84 -44.11
C SER A 772 0.43 41.16 -43.72
N GLY A 773 1.53 41.52 -44.41
CA GLY A 773 2.87 41.02 -44.14
C GLY A 773 3.33 39.93 -45.12
N ASP A 774 4.10 38.98 -44.60
CA ASP A 774 4.57 37.80 -45.34
C ASP A 774 3.46 36.74 -45.45
N LEU A 775 2.42 37.05 -46.24
CA LEU A 775 1.25 36.19 -46.41
C LEU A 775 1.63 34.77 -46.83
N ARG A 776 1.53 33.82 -45.90
CA ARG A 776 1.84 32.40 -46.12
C ARG A 776 0.78 31.49 -45.52
N VAL A 777 -0.03 30.91 -46.40
CA VAL A 777 -0.92 29.79 -46.08
C VAL A 777 -0.54 28.62 -46.99
N LEU A 778 0.02 27.59 -46.38
CA LEU A 778 0.60 26.43 -47.04
C LEU A 778 -0.28 25.21 -46.84
N ASP A 779 -0.15 24.20 -47.70
CA ASP A 779 -0.89 22.94 -47.62
C ASP A 779 0.02 21.72 -47.88
N SER A 780 -0.17 20.63 -47.14
CA SER A 780 0.71 19.45 -47.20
C SER A 780 0.31 18.39 -48.22
N GLY A 781 -0.80 18.58 -48.93
CA GLY A 781 -1.35 17.60 -49.87
C GLY A 781 -2.41 16.66 -49.30
N VAL A 782 -2.74 16.79 -48.01
CA VAL A 782 -3.84 16.04 -47.37
C VAL A 782 -5.20 16.35 -48.00
N SER A 783 -6.14 15.40 -47.91
CA SER A 783 -7.45 15.51 -48.56
C SER A 783 -8.41 16.47 -47.85
N GLY A 784 -9.15 17.24 -48.64
CA GLY A 784 -10.30 18.03 -48.18
C GLY A 784 -9.94 19.36 -47.50
N THR A 785 -8.73 19.86 -47.67
CA THR A 785 -8.35 21.18 -47.12
C THR A 785 -8.95 22.33 -47.91
N VAL A 786 -9.36 23.38 -47.18
CA VAL A 786 -10.02 24.55 -47.76
C VAL A 786 -9.34 25.83 -47.29
N LEU A 787 -9.11 26.75 -48.22
CA LEU A 787 -8.79 28.14 -47.94
C LEU A 787 -9.89 29.00 -48.54
N THR A 788 -10.46 29.90 -47.74
CA THR A 788 -11.48 30.87 -48.20
C THR A 788 -11.04 32.28 -47.83
N ASN A 789 -10.94 33.17 -48.81
CA ASN A 789 -10.79 34.59 -48.59
C ASN A 789 -12.02 35.38 -49.05
N GLN A 790 -12.69 36.01 -48.10
CA GLN A 790 -13.76 36.98 -48.32
C GLN A 790 -13.28 38.42 -48.03
N GLY A 791 -12.16 38.58 -47.31
CA GLY A 791 -11.64 39.86 -46.79
C GLY A 791 -10.54 40.49 -47.64
N THR A 792 -9.68 41.30 -47.01
CA THR A 792 -8.61 42.07 -47.68
C THR A 792 -7.22 41.58 -47.27
N LEU A 793 -6.50 40.95 -48.19
CA LEU A 793 -5.17 40.36 -48.00
C LEU A 793 -4.12 41.19 -48.76
N THR A 794 -3.12 41.72 -48.07
CA THR A 794 -2.03 42.52 -48.68
C THR A 794 -0.65 41.93 -48.41
N HIS A 795 -0.01 41.35 -49.42
CA HIS A 795 1.38 40.93 -49.35
C HIS A 795 2.32 42.13 -49.61
N ASN A 796 2.84 42.69 -48.52
CA ASN A 796 3.70 43.87 -48.50
C ASN A 796 5.08 43.62 -47.85
N HIS A 797 5.52 42.36 -47.83
CA HIS A 797 6.84 41.95 -47.31
C HIS A 797 7.84 41.67 -48.45
N ALA A 798 9.14 41.66 -48.15
CA ALA A 798 10.21 41.55 -49.15
C ALA A 798 10.52 40.09 -49.59
N SER A 799 10.29 39.10 -48.72
CA SER A 799 10.28 37.69 -49.11
C SER A 799 9.06 37.40 -49.98
N SER A 800 9.09 36.31 -50.76
CA SER A 800 7.89 35.87 -51.49
C SER A 800 6.84 35.25 -50.57
N GLY A 801 5.57 35.57 -50.81
CA GLY A 801 4.41 34.98 -50.13
C GLY A 801 3.81 33.81 -50.92
N GLU A 802 2.97 33.00 -50.25
CA GLU A 802 2.38 31.77 -50.78
C GLU A 802 0.95 31.56 -50.25
N LEU A 803 -0.03 31.32 -51.13
CA LEU A 803 -1.42 31.04 -50.76
C LEU A 803 -1.97 29.86 -51.57
N TYR A 804 -2.08 28.68 -50.95
CA TYR A 804 -2.69 27.51 -51.59
C TYR A 804 -3.31 26.50 -50.60
N ALA A 805 -4.33 25.79 -51.08
CA ALA A 805 -5.02 24.67 -50.43
C ALA A 805 -5.66 23.80 -51.52
N LYS A 806 -6.10 22.57 -51.21
CA LYS A 806 -6.77 21.70 -52.23
C LYS A 806 -7.93 22.42 -52.92
N SER A 807 -8.73 23.15 -52.14
CA SER A 807 -9.73 24.09 -52.64
C SER A 807 -9.46 25.48 -52.06
N PHE A 808 -8.92 26.39 -52.88
CA PHE A 808 -8.79 27.81 -52.54
C PHE A 808 -9.90 28.62 -53.24
N THR A 809 -10.73 29.33 -52.48
CA THR A 809 -11.68 30.31 -53.01
C THR A 809 -11.32 31.73 -52.56
N ASN A 810 -11.21 32.65 -53.50
CA ASN A 810 -11.11 34.09 -53.24
C ASN A 810 -12.36 34.80 -53.78
N SER A 811 -13.18 35.39 -52.90
CA SER A 811 -14.20 36.39 -53.27
C SER A 811 -13.89 37.80 -52.75
N GLY A 812 -12.92 37.92 -51.84
CA GLY A 812 -12.38 39.18 -51.35
C GLY A 812 -11.31 39.80 -52.26
N THR A 813 -10.45 40.61 -51.65
CA THR A 813 -9.32 41.28 -52.32
C THR A 813 -8.00 40.66 -51.87
N ILE A 814 -7.11 40.37 -52.83
CA ILE A 814 -5.71 40.00 -52.61
C ILE A 814 -4.84 40.99 -53.40
N THR A 815 -3.85 41.61 -52.76
CA THR A 815 -2.92 42.54 -53.41
C THR A 815 -1.48 42.21 -53.02
N ALA A 816 -0.59 42.07 -53.98
CA ALA A 816 0.86 42.08 -53.75
C ALA A 816 1.42 43.48 -54.07
N THR A 817 2.30 44.01 -53.21
CA THR A 817 2.87 45.36 -53.36
C THR A 817 4.39 45.46 -53.19
N ALA A 818 5.06 44.40 -52.74
CA ALA A 818 6.48 44.46 -52.35
C ALA A 818 7.37 43.36 -52.96
N SER A 819 6.84 42.15 -53.13
CA SER A 819 7.56 40.99 -53.67
C SER A 819 6.60 40.03 -54.36
N ASN A 820 7.11 38.88 -54.79
CA ASN A 820 6.31 37.88 -55.48
C ASN A 820 5.28 37.22 -54.54
N LEU A 821 4.05 37.03 -55.03
CA LEU A 821 3.02 36.26 -54.33
C LEU A 821 2.60 35.07 -55.19
N GLN A 822 2.80 33.85 -54.70
CA GLN A 822 2.30 32.65 -55.37
C GLN A 822 0.88 32.33 -54.91
N ILE A 823 0.00 32.08 -55.87
CA ILE A 823 -1.39 31.66 -55.66
C ILE A 823 -1.59 30.34 -56.39
N GLY A 824 -1.99 29.31 -55.64
CA GLY A 824 -2.08 27.94 -56.16
C GLY A 824 -0.73 27.21 -56.22
N THR A 825 -0.72 26.11 -56.97
CA THR A 825 0.46 25.24 -57.14
C THR A 825 0.29 24.37 -58.39
N ASN A 826 1.41 23.92 -58.97
CA ASN A 826 1.44 23.18 -60.23
C ASN A 826 0.87 21.74 -60.14
N SER A 827 0.37 21.29 -58.99
CA SER A 827 -0.26 19.98 -58.82
C SER A 827 -1.73 20.01 -59.21
N ALA A 828 -2.14 19.16 -60.15
CA ALA A 828 -3.51 19.06 -60.65
C ALA A 828 -4.57 18.67 -59.58
N SER A 829 -4.13 18.27 -58.38
CA SER A 829 -5.03 18.01 -57.24
C SER A 829 -5.42 19.27 -56.45
N TYR A 830 -4.99 20.44 -56.89
CA TYR A 830 -5.30 21.75 -56.31
C TYR A 830 -6.16 22.56 -57.27
N SER A 831 -7.02 23.40 -56.72
CA SER A 831 -7.88 24.29 -57.48
C SER A 831 -7.99 25.65 -56.79
N THR A 832 -7.88 26.71 -57.58
CA THR A 832 -8.13 28.08 -57.15
C THR A 832 -9.32 28.64 -57.90
N LEU A 833 -10.31 29.18 -57.19
CA LEU A 833 -11.44 29.92 -57.74
C LEU A 833 -11.35 31.38 -57.31
N ASN A 834 -11.08 32.29 -58.26
CA ASN A 834 -11.19 33.73 -58.04
C ASN A 834 -12.54 34.26 -58.53
N SER A 835 -13.40 34.67 -57.60
CA SER A 835 -14.60 35.49 -57.86
C SER A 835 -14.44 36.94 -57.38
N GLY A 836 -13.37 37.22 -56.62
CA GLY A 836 -13.01 38.54 -56.12
C GLY A 836 -11.95 39.24 -56.97
N THR A 837 -11.07 39.99 -56.32
CA THR A 837 -9.97 40.72 -56.98
C THR A 837 -8.60 40.19 -56.53
N ILE A 838 -7.70 39.94 -57.49
CA ILE A 838 -6.28 39.63 -57.23
C ILE A 838 -5.43 40.64 -58.01
N THR A 839 -4.54 41.37 -57.34
CA THR A 839 -3.76 42.47 -57.94
C THR A 839 -2.26 42.33 -57.73
N ALA A 840 -1.47 42.42 -58.81
CA ALA A 840 -0.04 42.71 -58.77
C ALA A 840 0.18 44.22 -58.92
N ASN A 841 0.70 44.90 -57.89
CA ASN A 841 0.82 46.36 -57.86
C ASN A 841 2.25 46.80 -57.52
N GLY A 842 3.05 47.13 -58.53
CA GLY A 842 4.39 47.70 -58.34
C GLY A 842 5.48 47.07 -59.21
N SER A 843 6.53 47.85 -59.48
CA SER A 843 7.68 47.39 -60.25
C SER A 843 8.41 46.25 -59.55
N GLY A 844 8.60 45.12 -60.25
CA GLY A 844 9.21 43.91 -59.69
C GLY A 844 8.24 43.00 -58.91
N VAL A 845 6.97 43.37 -58.78
CA VAL A 845 5.94 42.55 -58.12
C VAL A 845 5.31 41.59 -59.13
N ILE A 846 5.41 40.29 -58.86
CA ILE A 846 4.79 39.24 -59.68
C ILE A 846 3.78 38.44 -58.85
N VAL A 847 2.53 38.39 -59.28
CA VAL A 847 1.58 37.38 -58.79
C VAL A 847 1.66 36.17 -59.72
N TYR A 848 2.13 35.05 -59.18
CA TYR A 848 2.15 33.76 -59.87
C TYR A 848 0.81 33.05 -59.67
N LEU A 849 0.17 32.67 -60.77
CA LEU A 849 -1.10 31.95 -60.82
C LEU A 849 -0.79 30.53 -61.31
N ASP A 850 -0.66 29.61 -60.36
CA ASP A 850 -0.07 28.29 -60.58
C ASP A 850 -1.13 27.19 -60.64
N GLY A 851 -1.09 26.41 -61.73
CA GLY A 851 -1.94 25.25 -61.91
C GLY A 851 -3.38 25.62 -62.26
N ASN A 852 -4.34 24.96 -61.61
CA ASN A 852 -5.75 25.00 -62.01
C ASN A 852 -6.47 26.23 -61.40
N VAL A 853 -6.44 27.36 -62.12
CA VAL A 853 -6.99 28.64 -61.67
C VAL A 853 -8.22 29.03 -62.51
N SER A 854 -9.41 28.89 -61.93
CA SER A 854 -10.66 29.45 -62.46
C SER A 854 -10.79 30.92 -62.05
N ASN A 855 -11.06 31.80 -63.00
CA ASN A 855 -11.35 33.21 -62.73
C ASN A 855 -12.73 33.61 -63.25
N THR A 856 -13.52 34.21 -62.38
CA THR A 856 -14.84 34.81 -62.63
C THR A 856 -14.92 36.25 -62.14
N GLY A 857 -13.99 36.67 -61.29
CA GLY A 857 -13.78 38.06 -60.87
C GLY A 857 -12.69 38.75 -61.70
N THR A 858 -11.87 39.55 -61.01
CA THR A 858 -10.83 40.41 -61.62
C THR A 858 -9.43 39.94 -61.25
N LEU A 859 -8.57 39.77 -62.25
CA LEU A 859 -7.12 39.71 -62.09
C LEU A 859 -6.51 41.01 -62.64
N ALA A 860 -5.75 41.75 -61.84
CA ALA A 860 -5.21 43.04 -62.20
C ALA A 860 -3.68 43.10 -62.12
N ALA A 861 -3.05 43.78 -63.08
CA ALA A 861 -1.65 44.16 -63.06
C ALA A 861 -1.54 45.68 -63.20
N THR A 862 -0.90 46.34 -62.23
CA THR A 862 -0.78 47.80 -62.21
C THR A 862 0.58 48.27 -61.73
N ASN A 863 0.97 49.50 -62.08
CA ASN A 863 2.24 50.14 -61.71
C ASN A 863 3.47 49.26 -62.03
N SER A 864 3.53 48.72 -63.25
CA SER A 864 4.53 47.74 -63.70
C SER A 864 4.55 46.38 -62.98
N GLY A 865 3.48 46.04 -62.25
CA GLY A 865 3.24 44.70 -61.71
C GLY A 865 2.93 43.68 -62.81
N LYS A 866 3.04 42.39 -62.48
CA LYS A 866 2.90 41.28 -63.43
C LYS A 866 1.99 40.17 -62.90
N LEU A 867 1.10 39.68 -63.75
CA LEU A 867 0.40 38.39 -63.58
C LEU A 867 1.13 37.33 -64.39
N ALA A 868 1.53 36.21 -63.79
CA ALA A 868 2.25 35.14 -64.47
C ALA A 868 1.54 33.80 -64.31
N PHE A 869 0.95 33.29 -65.39
CA PHE A 869 0.24 32.01 -65.42
C PHE A 869 1.24 30.87 -65.66
N ARG A 870 1.36 29.95 -64.69
CA ARG A 870 2.31 28.82 -64.70
C ARG A 870 1.60 27.48 -64.44
N GLY A 871 2.31 26.37 -64.65
CA GLY A 871 1.74 25.03 -64.48
C GLY A 871 0.78 24.66 -65.61
N THR A 872 -0.21 23.81 -65.33
CA THR A 872 -1.27 23.45 -66.28
C THR A 872 -2.62 23.90 -65.73
N ASN A 873 -3.31 24.78 -66.45
CA ASN A 873 -4.65 25.26 -66.10
C ASN A 873 -5.69 24.60 -67.02
N ASN A 874 -6.53 23.74 -66.45
CA ASN A 874 -7.55 23.00 -67.20
C ASN A 874 -8.90 23.74 -67.30
N GLN A 875 -9.07 24.86 -66.59
CA GLN A 875 -10.29 25.70 -66.67
C GLN A 875 -10.19 26.82 -67.71
N GLY A 876 -9.00 27.03 -68.29
CA GLY A 876 -8.72 28.19 -69.14
C GLY A 876 -8.60 29.51 -68.36
N ILE A 877 -8.57 30.63 -69.08
CA ILE A 877 -8.58 31.97 -68.47
C ILE A 877 -9.88 32.67 -68.84
N SER A 878 -10.84 32.66 -67.92
CA SER A 878 -12.12 33.37 -68.00
C SER A 878 -12.13 34.61 -67.08
N GLY A 879 -13.20 35.42 -67.15
CA GLY A 879 -13.38 36.61 -66.31
C GLY A 879 -12.52 37.82 -66.72
N THR A 880 -12.45 38.83 -65.86
CA THR A 880 -11.81 40.12 -66.18
C THR A 880 -10.31 40.08 -65.92
N ILE A 881 -9.51 40.42 -66.94
CA ILE A 881 -8.08 40.72 -66.79
C ILE A 881 -7.88 42.21 -67.08
N GLN A 882 -7.22 42.94 -66.17
CA GLN A 882 -6.99 44.38 -66.30
C GLN A 882 -5.50 44.72 -66.19
N LEU A 883 -4.95 45.37 -67.22
CA LEU A 883 -3.58 45.83 -67.29
C LEU A 883 -3.59 47.37 -67.33
N SER A 884 -2.93 48.01 -66.37
CA SER A 884 -2.86 49.48 -66.29
C SER A 884 -1.46 49.95 -65.86
N THR A 885 -1.09 51.18 -66.19
CA THR A 885 0.15 51.84 -65.73
C THR A 885 1.40 50.93 -65.87
N GLY A 886 1.61 50.37 -67.06
CA GLY A 886 2.74 49.47 -67.36
C GLY A 886 2.59 48.01 -66.89
N GLY A 887 1.46 47.63 -66.30
CA GLY A 887 1.19 46.26 -65.87
C GLY A 887 1.15 45.25 -67.04
N SER A 888 1.47 43.99 -66.76
CA SER A 888 1.59 42.93 -67.77
C SER A 888 0.98 41.58 -67.33
N ALA A 889 0.60 40.75 -68.30
CA ALA A 889 0.21 39.36 -68.09
C ALA A 889 1.04 38.42 -68.97
N GLU A 890 1.55 37.32 -68.42
CA GLU A 890 2.44 36.36 -69.08
C GLU A 890 1.92 34.93 -68.98
N ILE A 891 1.90 34.21 -70.10
CA ILE A 891 1.58 32.78 -70.18
C ILE A 891 2.88 32.00 -70.37
N SER A 892 3.30 31.30 -69.31
CA SER A 892 4.50 30.43 -69.31
C SER A 892 4.17 28.96 -69.00
N GLY A 893 2.97 28.69 -68.47
CA GLY A 893 2.38 27.36 -68.36
C GLY A 893 1.57 26.93 -69.58
N THR A 894 0.82 25.84 -69.42
CA THR A 894 -0.18 25.35 -70.38
C THR A 894 -1.57 25.81 -69.97
N ILE A 895 -2.30 26.45 -70.89
CA ILE A 895 -3.69 26.86 -70.73
C ILE A 895 -4.55 25.99 -71.66
N VAL A 896 -5.42 25.16 -71.09
CA VAL A 896 -6.49 24.49 -71.86
C VAL A 896 -7.57 25.53 -72.15
N ASN A 897 -7.63 25.95 -73.40
CA ASN A 897 -8.38 27.11 -73.85
C ASN A 897 -9.68 26.71 -74.55
N THR A 898 -10.77 27.41 -74.22
CA THR A 898 -12.02 27.40 -75.00
C THR A 898 -12.14 28.70 -75.81
N ALA A 899 -12.01 29.85 -75.14
CA ALA A 899 -11.90 31.16 -75.78
C ALA A 899 -11.05 32.11 -74.93
N LEU A 900 -9.92 32.58 -75.46
CA LEU A 900 -9.01 33.51 -74.78
C LEU A 900 -9.36 34.95 -75.20
N ALA A 901 -9.99 35.71 -74.30
CA ALA A 901 -10.31 37.12 -74.50
C ALA A 901 -9.08 38.02 -74.29
N ALA A 902 -9.09 39.22 -74.90
CA ALA A 902 -8.02 40.19 -74.68
C ALA A 902 -8.11 40.84 -73.28
N PRO A 903 -6.99 40.99 -72.54
CA PRO A 903 -6.94 41.82 -71.35
C PRO A 903 -7.37 43.26 -71.62
N THR A 904 -8.06 43.88 -70.67
CA THR A 904 -8.35 45.32 -70.74
C THR A 904 -7.05 46.09 -70.56
N GLY A 905 -6.62 46.84 -71.59
CA GLY A 905 -5.42 47.67 -71.55
C GLY A 905 -4.12 47.00 -72.04
N GLY A 906 -4.18 45.79 -72.60
CA GLY A 906 -3.00 45.14 -73.20
C GLY A 906 -3.29 43.76 -73.78
N ALA A 907 -2.24 42.94 -73.91
CA ALA A 907 -2.31 41.56 -74.41
C ALA A 907 -1.65 40.59 -73.42
N PHE A 908 -1.98 39.31 -73.48
CA PHE A 908 -1.15 38.27 -72.87
C PHE A 908 0.15 38.13 -73.65
N GLN A 909 1.28 38.11 -72.95
CA GLN A 909 2.58 37.76 -73.55
C GLN A 909 2.77 36.25 -73.49
N LEU A 910 3.04 35.60 -74.62
CA LEU A 910 3.41 34.18 -74.66
C LEU A 910 4.92 34.06 -74.34
N VAL A 911 5.25 33.44 -73.21
CA VAL A 911 6.62 33.36 -72.66
C VAL A 911 6.98 31.89 -72.41
N GLY A 912 7.15 31.14 -73.49
CA GLY A 912 7.47 29.71 -73.49
C GLY A 912 6.27 28.77 -73.21
N GLY A 913 5.12 29.33 -72.84
CA GLY A 913 3.91 28.56 -72.51
C GLY A 913 3.19 27.94 -73.71
N THR A 914 2.08 27.24 -73.43
CA THR A 914 1.22 26.58 -74.42
C THR A 914 -0.22 27.05 -74.29
N ILE A 915 -0.89 27.35 -75.40
CA ILE A 915 -2.34 27.56 -75.45
C ILE A 915 -2.94 26.39 -76.25
N GLN A 916 -3.70 25.53 -75.57
CA GLN A 916 -4.22 24.29 -76.14
C GLN A 916 -5.72 24.40 -76.42
N GLY A 917 -6.12 24.26 -77.69
CA GLY A 917 -7.50 24.29 -78.15
C GLY A 917 -8.14 25.68 -78.22
N GLY A 918 -9.41 25.69 -78.65
CA GLY A 918 -10.26 26.87 -78.63
C GLY A 918 -9.84 28.00 -79.58
N THR A 919 -10.43 29.19 -79.37
CA THR A 919 -10.08 30.41 -80.12
C THR A 919 -9.34 31.42 -79.26
N ILE A 920 -8.55 32.30 -79.87
CA ILE A 920 -7.88 33.43 -79.24
C ILE A 920 -8.37 34.70 -79.93
N ALA A 921 -8.89 35.68 -79.19
CA ALA A 921 -9.50 36.89 -79.76
C ALA A 921 -8.46 37.84 -80.41
N PRO A 922 -8.89 38.75 -81.33
CA PRO A 922 -8.04 39.80 -81.85
C PRO A 922 -7.36 40.60 -80.74
N GLY A 923 -6.06 40.89 -80.90
CA GLY A 923 -5.25 41.62 -79.92
C GLY A 923 -5.04 40.92 -78.57
N ALA A 924 -5.54 39.71 -78.34
CA ALA A 924 -5.45 39.05 -77.04
C ALA A 924 -4.06 38.49 -76.71
N LEU A 925 -3.23 38.24 -77.72
CA LEU A 925 -1.94 37.56 -77.58
C LEU A 925 -0.82 38.33 -78.29
N ALA A 926 0.31 38.49 -77.59
CA ALA A 926 1.55 39.02 -78.11
C ALA A 926 2.67 37.97 -77.99
N PHE A 927 3.43 37.78 -79.06
CA PHE A 927 4.53 36.81 -79.11
C PHE A 927 5.84 37.44 -78.62
N THR A 928 6.66 36.65 -77.91
CA THR A 928 7.94 37.12 -77.34
C THR A 928 9.13 36.30 -77.86
N ASN A 929 10.34 36.75 -77.54
CA ASN A 929 11.58 36.02 -77.83
C ASN A 929 11.73 34.70 -77.05
N SER A 930 10.93 34.47 -76.00
CA SER A 930 10.86 33.18 -75.30
C SER A 930 10.00 32.15 -76.05
N GLY A 931 9.24 32.60 -77.04
CA GLY A 931 8.38 31.80 -77.89
C GLY A 931 7.20 31.16 -77.15
N GLY A 932 6.75 29.99 -77.63
CA GLY A 932 5.68 29.21 -77.04
C GLY A 932 4.91 28.39 -78.09
N TYR A 933 3.84 27.73 -77.67
CA TYR A 933 3.04 26.81 -78.48
C TYR A 933 1.59 27.28 -78.61
N LEU A 934 1.04 27.19 -79.82
CA LEU A 934 -0.40 27.10 -80.08
C LEU A 934 -0.68 25.64 -80.49
N ASP A 935 -1.50 24.94 -79.71
CA ASP A 935 -1.77 23.51 -79.87
C ASP A 935 -3.25 23.27 -80.16
N GLY A 936 -3.64 23.17 -81.43
CA GLY A 936 -5.05 23.14 -81.84
C GLY A 936 -5.83 24.44 -81.58
N ALA A 937 -5.15 25.50 -81.12
CA ALA A 937 -5.74 26.82 -80.89
C ALA A 937 -5.80 27.65 -82.17
N THR A 938 -6.89 28.39 -82.38
CA THR A 938 -7.06 29.30 -83.53
C THR A 938 -7.00 30.76 -83.12
N LEU A 939 -6.00 31.50 -83.63
CA LEU A 939 -5.89 32.95 -83.48
C LEU A 939 -6.87 33.66 -84.41
N ASN A 940 -7.88 34.32 -83.87
CA ASN A 940 -8.89 35.06 -84.63
C ASN A 940 -8.38 36.44 -85.10
N ASP A 941 -7.11 36.53 -85.50
CA ASP A 941 -6.41 37.76 -85.90
C ASP A 941 -5.40 37.46 -87.02
N ASN A 942 -4.73 38.50 -87.51
CA ASN A 942 -3.51 38.38 -88.30
C ASN A 942 -2.36 37.86 -87.42
N LEU A 943 -1.50 37.02 -87.99
CA LEU A 943 -0.33 36.49 -87.28
C LEU A 943 0.83 37.50 -87.34
N ASN A 944 0.99 38.32 -86.31
CA ASN A 944 2.04 39.35 -86.25
C ASN A 944 3.14 38.94 -85.27
N LEU A 945 4.33 38.63 -85.80
CA LEU A 945 5.51 38.26 -85.00
C LEU A 945 6.49 39.44 -84.91
N PRO A 946 6.70 40.04 -83.70
CA PRO A 946 7.74 41.06 -83.50
C PRO A 946 9.15 40.49 -83.61
N ALA A 947 10.15 41.37 -83.75
CA ALA A 947 11.52 40.97 -84.04
C ALA A 947 12.08 40.02 -82.97
N ASN A 948 12.79 38.96 -83.41
CA ASN A 948 13.33 37.89 -82.57
C ASN A 948 12.29 37.03 -81.81
N SER A 949 10.99 37.13 -82.11
CA SER A 949 9.95 36.27 -81.53
C SER A 949 9.70 35.01 -82.36
N TYR A 950 9.16 33.96 -81.75
CA TYR A 950 8.74 32.77 -82.50
C TYR A 950 7.52 32.10 -81.89
N VAL A 951 6.88 31.20 -82.64
CA VAL A 951 5.75 30.40 -82.15
C VAL A 951 5.74 29.03 -82.81
N ARG A 952 5.37 27.99 -82.05
CA ARG A 952 5.15 26.62 -82.54
C ARG A 952 3.67 26.39 -82.79
N PHE A 953 3.34 25.84 -83.95
CA PHE A 953 1.99 25.47 -84.35
C PHE A 953 1.88 23.93 -84.35
N THR A 954 1.14 23.39 -83.38
CA THR A 954 0.87 21.95 -83.21
C THR A 954 -0.64 21.69 -83.18
N GLY A 955 -1.05 20.41 -83.22
CA GLY A 955 -2.43 20.01 -82.89
C GLY A 955 -3.55 20.52 -83.82
N GLY A 956 -3.23 21.13 -84.96
CA GLY A 956 -4.19 21.78 -85.85
C GLY A 956 -4.34 23.29 -85.61
N ALA A 957 -3.37 23.94 -84.94
CA ALA A 957 -3.40 25.38 -84.69
C ALA A 957 -3.42 26.21 -85.98
N SER A 958 -4.13 27.34 -85.96
CA SER A 958 -4.32 28.18 -87.15
C SER A 958 -4.51 29.66 -86.81
N PHE A 959 -4.67 30.51 -87.83
CA PHE A 959 -5.13 31.88 -87.66
C PHE A 959 -6.13 32.30 -88.75
N THR A 960 -7.14 33.09 -88.39
CA THR A 960 -8.23 33.47 -89.32
C THR A 960 -7.89 34.70 -90.15
N GLY A 961 -7.05 35.61 -89.64
CA GLY A 961 -6.68 36.85 -90.30
C GLY A 961 -6.12 36.66 -91.71
N ALA A 962 -6.19 37.70 -92.53
CA ALA A 962 -5.76 37.67 -93.92
C ALA A 962 -4.22 37.74 -94.06
N THR A 963 -3.50 38.24 -93.05
CA THR A 963 -2.05 38.46 -93.15
C THR A 963 -1.24 37.74 -92.06
N GLY A 964 -0.01 37.36 -92.41
CA GLY A 964 1.04 36.98 -91.47
C GLY A 964 2.26 37.88 -91.66
N SER A 965 2.61 38.69 -90.66
CA SER A 965 3.72 39.65 -90.74
C SER A 965 4.85 39.26 -89.79
N PHE A 966 6.05 39.06 -90.33
CA PHE A 966 7.19 38.51 -89.63
C PHE A 966 8.34 39.54 -89.65
N ALA A 967 8.61 40.15 -88.50
CA ALA A 967 9.74 41.07 -88.34
C ALA A 967 11.09 40.32 -88.29
N SER A 968 12.20 41.06 -88.27
CA SER A 968 13.54 40.47 -88.39
C SER A 968 13.82 39.36 -87.37
N SER A 969 14.41 38.26 -87.84
CA SER A 969 14.72 37.08 -87.03
C SER A 969 13.51 36.44 -86.32
N SER A 970 12.28 36.66 -86.80
CA SER A 970 11.07 36.05 -86.23
C SER A 970 10.52 34.90 -87.08
N GLY A 971 9.83 33.94 -86.48
CA GLY A 971 9.37 32.79 -87.26
C GLY A 971 8.33 31.86 -86.64
N VAL A 972 7.71 31.06 -87.50
CA VAL A 972 6.81 29.97 -87.11
C VAL A 972 7.55 28.65 -87.25
N TYR A 973 7.52 27.85 -86.19
CA TYR A 973 7.84 26.43 -86.23
C TYR A 973 6.55 25.67 -86.54
N TRP A 974 6.48 25.04 -87.70
CA TRP A 974 5.31 24.28 -88.12
C TRP A 974 5.50 22.81 -87.78
N GLU A 975 4.82 22.37 -86.73
CA GLU A 975 4.98 21.06 -86.08
C GLU A 975 3.68 20.24 -86.23
N GLN A 976 3.06 20.32 -87.41
CA GLN A 976 1.77 19.69 -87.72
C GLN A 976 1.55 19.41 -89.23
N VAL A 977 0.42 18.79 -89.57
CA VAL A 977 -0.13 18.72 -90.93
C VAL A 977 -1.31 19.68 -91.05
N GLY A 978 -1.30 20.60 -92.02
CA GLY A 978 -2.41 21.54 -92.21
C GLY A 978 -2.30 22.43 -93.44
N THR A 979 -3.35 23.21 -93.70
CA THR A 979 -3.45 24.13 -94.86
C THR A 979 -3.71 25.57 -94.41
N LEU A 980 -2.93 26.52 -94.93
CA LEU A 980 -3.15 27.96 -94.75
C LEU A 980 -3.65 28.59 -96.06
N SER A 981 -4.98 28.74 -96.17
CA SER A 981 -5.66 29.30 -97.33
C SER A 981 -5.94 30.81 -97.18
N ASN A 982 -5.88 31.52 -98.30
CA ASN A 982 -6.20 32.94 -98.44
C ASN A 982 -5.36 33.83 -97.49
N LYS A 983 -4.05 33.58 -97.41
CA LYS A 983 -3.10 34.29 -96.53
C LYS A 983 -2.04 35.04 -97.32
N ALA A 984 -1.79 36.29 -96.97
CA ALA A 984 -0.65 37.07 -97.46
C ALA A 984 0.44 37.15 -96.39
N PHE A 985 1.62 36.59 -96.68
CA PHE A 985 2.76 36.59 -95.76
C PHE A 985 3.82 37.62 -96.15
N THR A 986 4.38 38.30 -95.16
CA THR A 986 5.46 39.29 -95.33
C THR A 986 6.61 38.96 -94.39
N PHE A 987 7.79 38.69 -94.97
CA PHE A 987 9.01 38.32 -94.24
C PHE A 987 10.05 39.45 -94.29
N ALA A 988 10.48 39.94 -93.13
CA ALA A 988 11.67 40.77 -93.00
C ALA A 988 12.94 39.91 -92.94
N THR A 989 14.12 40.54 -92.96
CA THR A 989 15.41 39.83 -92.99
C THR A 989 15.57 38.79 -91.88
N SER A 990 15.96 37.58 -92.28
CA SER A 990 16.10 36.39 -91.43
C SER A 990 14.81 35.91 -90.75
N ALA A 991 13.64 36.37 -91.20
CA ALA A 991 12.38 35.78 -90.77
C ALA A 991 12.14 34.42 -91.47
N TYR A 992 11.44 33.49 -90.82
CA TYR A 992 11.37 32.10 -91.30
C TYR A 992 10.04 31.38 -91.05
N PHE A 993 9.78 30.36 -91.87
CA PHE A 993 8.70 29.40 -91.65
C PHE A 993 9.28 27.97 -91.65
N TYR A 994 9.67 27.49 -90.48
CA TYR A 994 10.46 26.27 -90.33
C TYR A 994 9.56 25.05 -90.13
N LEU A 995 9.47 24.20 -91.16
CA LEU A 995 8.79 22.90 -91.09
C LEU A 995 9.63 21.94 -90.22
N ASN A 996 9.16 21.66 -89.00
CA ASN A 996 9.95 20.99 -87.97
C ASN A 996 9.35 19.62 -87.60
N GLY A 997 10.18 18.58 -87.51
CA GLY A 997 9.77 17.23 -87.12
C GLY A 997 9.25 16.32 -88.25
N ASN A 998 8.98 15.05 -87.90
CA ASN A 998 8.61 14.00 -88.85
C ASN A 998 7.11 14.03 -89.20
N ASN A 999 6.78 13.69 -90.44
CA ASN A 999 5.40 13.59 -90.99
C ASN A 999 4.59 14.90 -90.94
N ASN A 1000 5.24 16.05 -90.76
CA ASN A 1000 4.60 17.36 -90.80
C ASN A 1000 4.54 17.91 -92.23
N ALA A 1001 3.50 18.67 -92.55
CA ALA A 1001 3.29 19.24 -93.87
C ALA A 1001 2.53 20.56 -93.79
N LEU A 1002 3.03 21.58 -94.49
CA LEU A 1002 2.35 22.85 -94.72
C LEU A 1002 1.85 22.88 -96.17
N THR A 1003 0.55 23.04 -96.37
CA THR A 1003 -0.03 23.39 -97.66
C THR A 1003 -0.44 24.85 -97.66
N LEU A 1004 -0.02 25.62 -98.67
CA LEU A 1004 -0.54 26.97 -98.89
C LEU A 1004 -1.67 26.89 -99.91
N GLY A 1005 -2.85 27.36 -99.51
CA GLY A 1005 -4.05 27.27 -100.35
C GLY A 1005 -3.97 28.19 -101.59
N PRO A 1006 -4.76 27.90 -102.65
CA PRO A 1006 -4.84 28.79 -103.80
C PRO A 1006 -5.24 30.21 -103.37
N THR A 1007 -4.59 31.21 -103.97
CA THR A 1007 -4.64 32.66 -103.61
C THR A 1007 -3.87 33.10 -102.36
N SER A 1008 -3.19 32.21 -101.62
CA SER A 1008 -2.17 32.65 -100.65
C SER A 1008 -0.93 33.22 -101.37
N SER A 1009 -0.27 34.21 -100.78
CA SER A 1009 0.92 34.89 -101.33
C SER A 1009 2.03 35.05 -100.27
N ILE A 1010 3.28 35.14 -100.73
CA ILE A 1010 4.46 35.40 -99.88
C ILE A 1010 5.26 36.54 -100.50
N THR A 1011 5.76 37.45 -99.66
CA THR A 1011 6.63 38.59 -100.04
C THR A 1011 7.74 38.80 -99.01
N GLY A 1012 8.89 39.33 -99.44
CA GLY A 1012 10.04 39.66 -98.57
C GLY A 1012 11.19 38.63 -98.56
N ASP A 1013 12.04 38.69 -97.54
CA ASP A 1013 13.21 37.79 -97.35
C ASP A 1013 12.74 36.43 -96.81
N VAL A 1014 12.35 35.51 -97.69
CA VAL A 1014 11.84 34.18 -97.31
C VAL A 1014 13.00 33.25 -96.93
N SER A 1015 12.89 32.55 -95.80
CA SER A 1015 13.81 31.50 -95.33
C SER A 1015 13.09 30.32 -94.67
#